data_AF-A0A9K3PZ29-F1
#
_entry.id   AF-A0A9K3PZ29-F1
#
_cell.length_a   1.000
_cell.length_b   1.000
_cell.length_c   1.000
_cell.angle_alpha   90.00
_cell.angle_beta   90.00
_cell.angle_gamma   90.00
#
_symmetry.space_group_name_H-M   'P 1'
#
loop_
_entity.id
_entity.type
_entity.pdbx_description
1 polymer ?
#
loop_
_entity_poly.entity_id
_entity_poly.type
_entity_poly.pdbx_seq_one_letter_code
_entity_poly.pdbx_strand_id
1 'polypeptide(L)'
;MILSIQHISAILLLWSSSIPLVRGDDSVSDPHLEGAQAIFDWVASSEGGIVNPKQEVRRAVPGDLSTPLIVAAKERIEAGEIMVRVPWANIIKPDDPDDDGQLPCSTATALAREMKLGKDSKYAPYVMYLNGESDTQIPSVWSQPAQDLFLKVLGDKEIPPARATAWISKHWYQRCGGDPEDKVSTKAALMVIQRSDDEIMIPAYDAYNHRNGKYTSTDTTIKVGSYHETVATRTIEAGEEIFLSYNLCKHCGGRKMDYGTGEMLRDYGFVEQYPRRLHYMDEYQFDLEQNDDGTLQVIWDKVYRPKSRNNKERTKNWMRKQIRRLLKLKLGDWNFDYDEKKDELGMTRSEWNTIWEFVDANIAAMRAAMDSLEDKKESSQTCSSSQNEEGTCDAVVSSHYDMLEEEWDDLPYAQDTCNFHTWMQTYKKQYPVIETLDTEYQALQFKEHPGADDICMELDKIVQICSNYRPHYHEYVTHAAARFVKDIRRVIFIGGGDSMLLHEALKYPNIEKVVGLELDQTVTRKSFKHFRTQPHFDNDKVEWWFGDATKSLLLLPEDYFGSFDLVLVDLSETVMSMSVTKELDVFDALSLLLQPNGVMVKNEMYKDKFNEVFDYTLELYYICPVICDQVLVFGSNNVDFFHAPTYDHGVETFLSAGNLHSPDTRFDLMHHYKRNIAPEDKCNVTPSQDSLLQESAAGIIEILNAEKVSVALDESILGIVKSTAQSVGFDVTIDPVFDNEFGAVIMEEGYIAARIWPKEEYIAFDLNLWGKTYLVDTLKSALVKAVGSKDYSSYRVVVGGIYGSSTWKEDKKVVGPKIKQLRHCDEDIVTEGTLDDKLALGITVEEVVPLTKAKDITAAVMCGLANEECPSLKSLSSHSEVKKVIPIYECQGGEELESMIACEATVLNELENIFEGTSNKLNLVVLDGSASFKMHQIMNSIMVMESTEETFFSDHFIAVTWSPDLKGQKWRREFLDRLRKSVKWDPAVRVELVFQAGGKSYEAGIFSSKLENPAYDFEKVESKIQRRLSGSGARIELRHVHGALYRFINPYNPDEFKQADYDLEPGNAQYDAQVPLGRQSIMQFVRRSGLAKNLSLSGSKLSDYLKEALKEIDVRISLLRNFKIGEGVVILATAVDGNFMVVWDGKEHVDVNFFTFRQSPELADSFKDAFTQATHRLMEVGLRDDQPRGTGRVVNFLSDIA
;
A
#
# COMPACT_ATOMS: atom_id res chain seq x y z
N MET A 1 -73.44 -3.95 -36.76
CA MET A 1 -73.39 -2.52 -37.10
C MET A 1 -72.04 -2.02 -36.57
N ILE A 2 -71.09 -1.68 -37.46
CA ILE A 2 -69.97 -0.70 -37.32
C ILE A 2 -69.08 -0.81 -36.05
N LEU A 3 -67.75 -0.81 -36.04
CA LEU A 3 -66.62 -1.04 -36.97
C LEU A 3 -65.36 -1.14 -36.06
N SER A 4 -64.38 -1.94 -36.44
CA SER A 4 -63.12 -2.29 -35.75
C SER A 4 -61.95 -1.36 -36.23
N ILE A 5 -60.73 -1.23 -35.67
CA ILE A 5 -59.74 -2.14 -35.07
C ILE A 5 -58.70 -1.33 -34.25
N GLN A 6 -58.14 -1.95 -33.21
CA GLN A 6 -56.97 -1.59 -32.39
C GLN A 6 -55.73 -2.47 -32.74
N HIS A 7 -54.52 -1.98 -32.41
CA HIS A 7 -53.21 -2.69 -32.26
C HIS A 7 -52.48 -3.07 -33.58
N ILE A 8 -51.15 -2.99 -33.73
CA ILE A 8 -50.05 -3.70 -33.01
C ILE A 8 -48.69 -3.01 -33.28
N SER A 9 -47.78 -3.03 -32.30
CA SER A 9 -46.32 -2.84 -32.45
C SER A 9 -45.60 -4.16 -32.74
N ALA A 10 -44.48 -4.08 -33.47
CA ALA A 10 -43.36 -5.04 -33.57
C ALA A 10 -43.25 -6.00 -34.78
N ILE A 11 -42.01 -6.04 -35.30
CA ILE A 11 -41.31 -7.11 -36.06
C ILE A 11 -41.36 -7.07 -37.61
N LEU A 12 -40.13 -7.13 -38.18
CA LEU A 12 -39.66 -7.51 -39.53
C LEU A 12 -39.54 -6.45 -40.65
N LEU A 13 -38.26 -6.14 -40.91
CA LEU A 13 -37.53 -6.27 -42.19
C LEU A 13 -38.08 -5.60 -43.47
N LEU A 14 -37.11 -5.01 -44.18
CA LEU A 14 -36.94 -5.06 -45.64
C LEU A 14 -38.00 -4.37 -46.51
N TRP A 15 -37.45 -3.38 -47.24
CA TRP A 15 -37.82 -2.97 -48.60
C TRP A 15 -39.05 -2.10 -48.84
N SER A 16 -38.70 -0.94 -49.40
CA SER A 16 -39.46 -0.12 -50.34
C SER A 16 -40.54 0.79 -49.76
N SER A 17 -40.17 2.07 -49.63
CA SER A 17 -41.04 3.12 -50.14
C SER A 17 -40.20 4.04 -51.00
N SER A 18 -40.37 3.84 -52.30
CA SER A 18 -39.91 4.68 -53.40
C SER A 18 -40.23 6.15 -53.12
N ILE A 19 -39.22 6.89 -52.66
CA ILE A 19 -39.08 8.30 -53.00
C ILE A 19 -38.34 8.32 -54.34
N PRO A 20 -38.74 9.16 -55.31
CA PRO A 20 -38.19 9.09 -56.65
C PRO A 20 -36.67 9.26 -56.56
N LEU A 21 -35.94 8.56 -57.45
CA LEU A 21 -34.68 9.04 -57.98
C LEU A 21 -34.90 10.51 -58.41
N VAL A 22 -34.70 11.45 -57.48
CA VAL A 22 -34.13 12.72 -57.86
C VAL A 22 -32.78 12.30 -58.38
N ARG A 23 -32.65 12.31 -59.71
CA ARG A 23 -31.35 12.47 -60.36
C ARG A 23 -30.76 13.72 -59.69
N GLY A 24 -29.97 13.49 -58.64
CA GLY A 24 -28.95 14.44 -58.25
C GLY A 24 -28.15 14.65 -59.52
N ASP A 25 -28.15 15.89 -59.98
CA ASP A 25 -27.31 16.35 -61.06
C ASP A 25 -25.92 15.73 -60.86
N ASP A 26 -25.43 14.94 -61.82
CA ASP A 26 -24.11 14.27 -61.83
C ASP A 26 -22.96 15.30 -61.93
N SER A 27 -23.09 16.46 -61.29
CA SER A 27 -22.22 17.62 -61.48
C SER A 27 -21.82 18.36 -60.21
N VAL A 28 -22.20 17.88 -59.01
CA VAL A 28 -21.51 18.33 -57.79
C VAL A 28 -20.21 17.52 -57.66
N SER A 29 -19.11 18.07 -58.18
CA SER A 29 -17.77 17.52 -57.97
C SER A 29 -17.48 17.49 -56.47
N ASP A 30 -17.21 16.31 -55.92
CA ASP A 30 -16.70 16.13 -54.55
C ASP A 30 -15.19 15.94 -54.65
N PRO A 31 -14.37 17.00 -54.46
CA PRO A 31 -12.94 16.95 -54.72
C PRO A 31 -12.20 15.98 -53.79
N HIS A 32 -12.76 15.70 -52.61
CA HIS A 32 -12.18 14.73 -51.67
C HIS A 32 -12.45 13.30 -52.11
N LEU A 33 -13.67 13.01 -52.57
CA LEU A 33 -14.01 11.70 -53.16
C LEU A 33 -13.20 11.44 -54.42
N GLU A 34 -13.10 12.44 -55.31
CA GLU A 34 -12.27 12.38 -56.52
C GLU A 34 -10.79 12.16 -56.17
N GLY A 35 -10.28 12.86 -55.15
CA GLY A 35 -8.91 12.71 -54.65
C GLY A 35 -8.65 11.31 -54.10
N ALA A 36 -9.55 10.78 -53.25
CA ALA A 36 -9.43 9.45 -52.70
C ALA A 36 -9.48 8.38 -53.81
N GLN A 37 -10.45 8.47 -54.74
CA GLN A 37 -10.57 7.54 -55.86
C GLN A 37 -9.32 7.57 -56.78
N ALA A 38 -8.76 8.76 -57.02
CA ALA A 38 -7.54 8.91 -57.83
C ALA A 38 -6.34 8.16 -57.24
N ILE A 39 -6.26 8.00 -55.91
CA ILE A 39 -5.20 7.20 -55.27
C ILE A 39 -5.38 5.72 -55.59
N PHE A 40 -6.59 5.19 -55.47
CA PHE A 40 -6.88 3.78 -55.79
C PHE A 40 -6.62 3.50 -57.27
N ASP A 41 -7.05 4.38 -58.18
CA ASP A 41 -6.82 4.23 -59.62
C ASP A 41 -5.31 4.27 -59.97
N TRP A 42 -4.55 5.12 -59.26
CA TRP A 42 -3.10 5.20 -59.42
C TRP A 42 -2.37 3.95 -58.91
N VAL A 43 -2.78 3.40 -57.76
CA VAL A 43 -2.22 2.14 -57.26
C VAL A 43 -2.57 0.98 -58.20
N ALA A 44 -3.81 0.92 -58.70
CA ALA A 44 -4.26 -0.13 -59.62
C ALA A 44 -3.52 -0.12 -60.97
N SER A 45 -3.09 1.06 -61.44
CA SER A 45 -2.36 1.23 -62.70
C SER A 45 -0.83 1.12 -62.56
N SER A 46 -0.31 1.05 -61.33
CA SER A 46 1.12 0.94 -61.05
C SER A 46 1.64 -0.49 -61.24
N GLU A 47 2.90 -0.63 -61.66
CA GLU A 47 3.52 -1.96 -61.85
C GLU A 47 3.58 -2.73 -60.52
N GLY A 48 2.94 -3.90 -60.48
CA GLY A 48 2.83 -4.72 -59.27
C GLY A 48 1.77 -4.28 -58.27
N GLY A 49 1.00 -3.22 -58.58
CA GLY A 49 -0.09 -2.73 -57.75
C GLY A 49 -1.37 -3.53 -57.93
N ILE A 50 -2.13 -3.73 -56.84
CA ILE A 50 -3.41 -4.45 -56.85
C ILE A 50 -4.42 -3.62 -56.06
N VAL A 51 -5.62 -3.44 -56.61
CA VAL A 51 -6.79 -2.91 -55.91
C VAL A 51 -7.94 -3.87 -56.16
N ASN A 52 -8.61 -4.35 -55.11
CA ASN A 52 -9.71 -5.28 -55.26
C ASN A 52 -10.88 -4.58 -56.00
N PRO A 53 -11.35 -5.09 -57.16
CA PRO A 53 -12.46 -4.45 -57.89
C PRO A 53 -13.80 -4.57 -57.16
N LYS A 54 -13.88 -5.38 -56.10
CA LYS A 54 -15.07 -5.56 -55.26
C LYS A 54 -15.18 -4.52 -54.14
N GLN A 55 -14.29 -3.53 -54.07
CA GLN A 55 -14.40 -2.42 -53.14
C GLN A 55 -14.66 -1.10 -53.89
N GLU A 56 -15.20 -0.12 -53.19
CA GLU A 56 -15.41 1.23 -53.70
C GLU A 56 -15.18 2.28 -52.61
N VAL A 57 -14.73 3.47 -53.01
CA VAL A 57 -14.70 4.65 -52.14
C VAL A 57 -15.98 5.42 -52.36
N ARG A 58 -16.69 5.77 -51.28
CA ARG A 58 -17.92 6.56 -51.34
C ARG A 58 -18.14 7.35 -50.06
N ARG A 59 -19.08 8.29 -50.06
CA ARG A 59 -19.62 8.88 -48.83
C ARG A 59 -20.39 7.83 -48.03
N ALA A 60 -20.29 7.87 -46.70
CA ALA A 60 -21.02 6.96 -45.82
C ALA A 60 -22.53 7.00 -46.12
N VAL A 61 -23.08 8.20 -46.31
CA VAL A 61 -24.40 8.42 -46.87
C VAL A 61 -24.26 8.97 -48.31
N PRO A 62 -24.74 8.25 -49.33
CA PRO A 62 -24.63 8.70 -50.73
C PRO A 62 -25.23 10.09 -50.94
N GLY A 63 -24.44 11.01 -51.52
CA GLY A 63 -24.86 12.38 -51.83
C GLY A 63 -24.80 13.38 -50.67
N ASP A 64 -24.46 12.93 -49.45
CA ASP A 64 -24.28 13.81 -48.30
C ASP A 64 -22.80 14.11 -48.08
N LEU A 65 -22.37 15.30 -48.53
CA LEU A 65 -21.00 15.79 -48.41
C LEU A 65 -20.56 16.00 -46.94
N SER A 66 -21.49 16.04 -45.98
CA SER A 66 -21.18 16.16 -44.56
C SER A 66 -20.77 14.84 -43.91
N THR A 67 -21.04 13.71 -44.58
CA THR A 67 -20.67 12.38 -44.08
C THR A 67 -19.26 11.99 -44.49
N PRO A 68 -18.54 11.21 -43.65
CA PRO A 68 -17.16 10.83 -43.94
C PRO A 68 -17.06 9.98 -45.22
N LEU A 69 -15.88 10.00 -45.84
CA LEU A 69 -15.52 9.03 -46.87
C LEU A 69 -15.28 7.68 -46.22
N ILE A 70 -15.74 6.62 -46.89
CA ILE A 70 -15.57 5.24 -46.46
C ILE A 70 -15.10 4.39 -47.63
N VAL A 71 -14.34 3.33 -47.31
CA VAL A 71 -14.06 2.24 -48.26
C VAL A 71 -15.02 1.11 -47.93
N ALA A 72 -15.89 0.74 -48.87
CA ALA A 72 -16.92 -0.28 -48.65
C ALA A 72 -16.82 -1.40 -49.67
N ALA A 73 -17.29 -2.59 -49.29
CA ALA A 73 -17.45 -3.71 -50.18
C ALA A 73 -18.60 -3.42 -51.16
N LYS A 74 -18.28 -3.28 -52.45
CA LYS A 74 -19.25 -3.19 -53.55
C LYS A 74 -19.90 -4.55 -53.83
N GLU A 75 -19.12 -5.62 -53.68
CA GLU A 75 -19.54 -7.01 -53.80
C GLU A 75 -18.96 -7.83 -52.63
N ARG A 76 -19.47 -9.05 -52.42
CA ARG A 76 -18.98 -9.94 -51.35
C ARG A 76 -17.50 -10.30 -51.54
N ILE A 77 -16.70 -10.06 -50.51
CA ILE A 77 -15.25 -10.29 -50.49
C ILE A 77 -14.94 -11.46 -49.55
N GLU A 78 -14.32 -12.53 -50.05
CA GLU A 78 -14.02 -13.70 -49.23
C GLU A 78 -12.77 -13.49 -48.37
N ALA A 79 -12.70 -14.18 -47.23
CA ALA A 79 -11.54 -14.16 -46.36
C ALA A 79 -10.26 -14.57 -47.13
N GLY A 80 -9.19 -13.80 -46.97
CA GLY A 80 -7.90 -13.98 -47.64
C GLY A 80 -7.76 -13.28 -49.00
N GLU A 81 -8.82 -12.67 -49.54
CA GLU A 81 -8.69 -11.84 -50.75
C GLU A 81 -7.82 -10.59 -50.48
N ILE A 82 -6.97 -10.23 -51.44
CA ILE A 82 -6.16 -9.00 -51.37
C ILE A 82 -7.07 -7.80 -51.59
N MET A 83 -7.05 -6.86 -50.65
CA MET A 83 -7.79 -5.60 -50.70
C MET A 83 -7.01 -4.55 -51.48
N VAL A 84 -5.75 -4.37 -51.10
CA VAL A 84 -4.82 -3.47 -51.78
C VAL A 84 -3.39 -4.00 -51.64
N ARG A 85 -2.62 -3.92 -52.73
CA ARG A 85 -1.16 -4.09 -52.73
C ARG A 85 -0.54 -2.84 -53.32
N VAL A 86 0.20 -2.11 -52.48
CA VAL A 86 0.91 -0.89 -52.85
C VAL A 86 2.36 -1.24 -53.14
N PRO A 87 2.88 -1.01 -54.37
CA PRO A 87 4.28 -1.27 -54.68
C PRO A 87 5.21 -0.36 -53.87
N TRP A 88 6.40 -0.86 -53.51
CA TRP A 88 7.37 -0.11 -52.71
C TRP A 88 7.79 1.23 -53.35
N ALA A 89 7.72 1.32 -54.69
CA ALA A 89 8.02 2.54 -55.43
C ALA A 89 7.02 3.68 -55.16
N ASN A 90 5.76 3.34 -54.85
CA ASN A 90 4.64 4.27 -54.63
C ASN A 90 4.54 4.75 -53.17
N ILE A 91 5.31 4.17 -52.25
CA ILE A 91 5.35 4.56 -50.83
C ILE A 91 6.35 5.69 -50.61
N ILE A 92 5.99 6.73 -49.85
CA ILE A 92 6.93 7.77 -49.40
C ILE A 92 7.64 7.25 -48.15
N LYS A 93 8.96 7.30 -48.17
CA LYS A 93 9.85 6.65 -47.21
C LYS A 93 10.76 7.69 -46.55
N PRO A 94 11.32 7.41 -45.37
CA PRO A 94 12.33 8.28 -44.78
C PRO A 94 13.58 8.35 -45.67
N ASP A 95 14.29 9.48 -45.61
CA ASP A 95 15.60 9.63 -46.24
C ASP A 95 16.71 8.90 -45.49
N ASP A 96 16.52 8.78 -44.18
CA ASP A 96 17.40 8.12 -43.24
C ASP A 96 16.63 6.98 -42.57
N PRO A 97 16.87 5.71 -42.98
CA PRO A 97 16.18 4.56 -42.43
C PRO A 97 16.61 4.19 -41.01
N ASP A 98 17.67 4.81 -40.47
CA ASP A 98 18.17 4.58 -39.10
C ASP A 98 17.61 5.62 -38.09
N ASP A 99 16.60 6.41 -38.46
CA ASP A 99 15.88 7.35 -37.59
C ASP A 99 15.02 6.59 -36.55
N ASP A 100 15.64 6.18 -35.44
CA ASP A 100 15.07 5.30 -34.39
C ASP A 100 14.15 6.03 -33.36
N GLY A 101 13.71 7.24 -33.69
CA GLY A 101 12.98 8.11 -32.77
C GLY A 101 11.46 7.89 -32.71
N GLN A 102 10.85 8.24 -31.56
CA GLN A 102 9.37 8.39 -31.38
C GLN A 102 8.67 9.35 -32.37
N LEU A 103 9.42 10.02 -33.26
CA LEU A 103 8.87 10.68 -34.45
C LEU A 103 9.73 10.27 -35.64
N PRO A 104 9.15 9.83 -36.76
CA PRO A 104 9.88 9.61 -38.00
C PRO A 104 10.08 10.97 -38.70
N CYS A 105 10.94 11.82 -38.11
CA CYS A 105 11.30 13.16 -38.59
C CYS A 105 11.67 13.13 -40.09
N SER A 106 12.40 12.08 -40.46
CA SER A 106 12.83 11.81 -41.82
C SER A 106 11.67 11.59 -42.78
N THR A 107 10.63 10.85 -42.38
CA THR A 107 9.41 10.63 -43.17
C THR A 107 8.59 11.91 -43.32
N ALA A 108 8.44 12.70 -42.27
CA ALA A 108 7.75 13.99 -42.33
C ALA A 108 8.45 14.99 -43.27
N THR A 109 9.79 15.01 -43.28
CA THR A 109 10.56 15.86 -44.18
C THR A 109 10.48 15.38 -45.62
N ALA A 110 10.52 14.06 -45.85
CA ALA A 110 10.34 13.47 -47.17
C ALA A 110 8.95 13.81 -47.74
N LEU A 111 7.89 13.64 -46.94
CA LEU A 111 6.52 14.01 -47.31
C LEU A 111 6.40 15.52 -47.58
N ALA A 112 6.99 16.38 -46.74
CA ALA A 112 6.94 17.82 -46.94
C ALA A 112 7.53 18.26 -48.28
N ARG A 113 8.63 17.63 -48.74
CA ARG A 113 9.21 17.91 -50.06
C ARG A 113 8.26 17.53 -51.19
N GLU A 114 7.64 16.36 -51.10
CA GLU A 114 6.71 15.89 -52.12
C GLU A 114 5.41 16.73 -52.13
N MET A 115 4.90 17.14 -50.96
CA MET A 115 3.76 18.04 -50.86
C MET A 115 4.03 19.42 -51.47
N LYS A 116 5.26 19.95 -51.35
CA LYS A 116 5.69 21.21 -51.99
C LYS A 116 5.75 21.11 -53.51
N LEU A 117 6.03 19.92 -54.06
CA LEU A 117 5.99 19.67 -55.52
C LEU A 117 4.54 19.56 -56.03
N GLY A 118 3.59 19.15 -55.19
CA GLY A 118 2.18 19.06 -55.55
C GLY A 118 1.94 18.17 -56.78
N LYS A 119 1.42 18.75 -57.86
CA LYS A 119 1.16 18.03 -59.12
C LYS A 119 2.42 17.51 -59.81
N ASP A 120 3.58 18.11 -59.53
CA ASP A 120 4.86 17.71 -60.11
C ASP A 120 5.54 16.58 -59.32
N SER A 121 4.96 16.17 -58.18
CA SER A 121 5.44 15.01 -57.42
C SER A 121 5.20 13.72 -58.20
N LYS A 122 6.16 12.77 -58.13
CA LYS A 122 5.93 11.39 -58.59
C LYS A 122 4.83 10.66 -57.78
N TYR A 123 4.43 11.22 -56.65
CA TYR A 123 3.34 10.77 -55.78
C TYR A 123 2.09 11.66 -55.91
N ALA A 124 1.96 12.45 -56.99
CA ALA A 124 0.93 13.49 -57.15
C ALA A 124 -0.49 13.10 -56.68
N PRO A 125 -1.08 11.95 -57.07
CA PRO A 125 -2.43 11.58 -56.60
C PRO A 125 -2.55 11.53 -55.07
N TYR A 126 -1.52 11.02 -54.40
CA TYR A 126 -1.49 10.86 -52.95
C TYR A 126 -1.17 12.16 -52.21
N VAL A 127 -0.18 12.93 -52.67
CA VAL A 127 0.11 14.23 -52.02
C VAL A 127 -1.00 15.26 -52.26
N MET A 128 -1.72 15.19 -53.38
CA MET A 128 -2.88 16.04 -53.63
C MET A 128 -4.04 15.70 -52.69
N TYR A 129 -4.29 14.41 -52.44
CA TYR A 129 -5.26 13.97 -51.44
C TYR A 129 -4.90 14.50 -50.04
N LEU A 130 -3.66 14.28 -49.58
CA LEU A 130 -3.20 14.77 -48.27
C LEU A 130 -3.21 16.30 -48.16
N ASN A 131 -2.96 17.02 -49.25
CA ASN A 131 -3.09 18.48 -49.27
C ASN A 131 -4.54 18.95 -49.12
N GLY A 132 -5.53 18.13 -49.49
CA GLY A 132 -6.95 18.40 -49.29
C GLY A 132 -7.42 18.20 -47.85
N GLU A 133 -6.75 17.34 -47.07
CA GLU A 133 -7.15 17.02 -45.69
C GLU A 133 -7.04 18.22 -44.73
N SER A 134 -7.80 18.20 -43.64
CA SER A 134 -7.78 19.26 -42.61
C SER A 134 -6.47 19.22 -41.80
N ASP A 135 -5.97 20.39 -41.42
CA ASP A 135 -4.82 20.56 -40.53
C ASP A 135 -5.18 20.74 -39.05
N THR A 136 -6.47 20.78 -38.68
CA THR A 136 -6.93 21.06 -37.30
C THR A 136 -7.50 19.83 -36.57
N GLN A 137 -7.15 18.62 -36.99
CA GLN A 137 -7.79 17.40 -36.47
C GLN A 137 -7.29 17.03 -35.05
N ILE A 138 -6.02 17.25 -34.73
CA ILE A 138 -5.43 16.80 -33.46
C ILE A 138 -5.37 17.92 -32.40
N PRO A 139 -5.44 17.59 -31.09
CA PRO A 139 -5.49 18.58 -30.01
C PRO A 139 -4.33 19.58 -29.97
N SER A 140 -3.14 19.22 -30.47
CA SER A 140 -1.97 20.12 -30.44
C SER A 140 -2.05 21.33 -31.38
N VAL A 141 -3.04 21.35 -32.27
CA VAL A 141 -3.29 22.44 -33.24
C VAL A 141 -4.71 22.98 -33.15
N TRP A 142 -5.49 22.55 -32.16
CA TRP A 142 -6.78 23.16 -31.84
C TRP A 142 -6.62 24.60 -31.38
N SER A 143 -7.70 25.35 -31.44
CA SER A 143 -7.80 26.70 -30.86
C SER A 143 -7.38 26.70 -29.38
N GLN A 144 -6.78 27.80 -28.91
CA GLN A 144 -6.35 27.90 -27.51
C GLN A 144 -7.49 27.64 -26.50
N PRO A 145 -8.72 28.17 -26.70
CA PRO A 145 -9.83 27.86 -25.80
C PRO A 145 -10.19 26.36 -25.77
N ALA A 146 -10.09 25.66 -26.90
CA ALA A 146 -10.32 24.21 -26.97
C ALA A 146 -9.22 23.43 -26.24
N GLN A 147 -7.97 23.85 -26.37
CA GLN A 147 -6.86 23.26 -25.60
C GLN A 147 -7.05 23.45 -24.10
N ASP A 148 -7.47 24.63 -23.66
CA ASP A 148 -7.70 24.94 -22.25
C ASP A 148 -8.85 24.11 -21.67
N LEU A 149 -9.96 23.99 -22.41
CA LEU A 149 -11.08 23.12 -22.02
C LEU A 149 -10.66 21.65 -21.98
N PHE A 150 -9.92 21.18 -22.99
CA PHE A 150 -9.48 19.80 -23.03
C PHE A 150 -8.55 19.48 -21.85
N LEU A 151 -7.61 20.37 -21.49
CA LEU A 151 -6.76 20.19 -20.31
C LEU A 151 -7.58 20.16 -19.00
N LYS A 152 -8.65 20.96 -18.88
CA LYS A 152 -9.60 20.87 -17.75
C LYS A 152 -10.30 19.51 -17.69
N VAL A 153 -10.69 18.95 -18.84
CA VAL A 153 -11.27 17.60 -18.93
C VAL A 153 -10.26 16.55 -18.44
N LEU A 154 -8.97 16.69 -18.75
CA LEU A 154 -7.94 15.74 -18.32
C LEU A 154 -7.62 15.80 -16.81
N GLY A 155 -7.89 16.94 -16.15
CA GLY A 155 -7.77 17.10 -14.69
C GLY A 155 -6.38 16.75 -14.16
N ASP A 156 -5.34 17.46 -14.60
CA ASP A 156 -3.95 17.24 -14.18
C ASP A 156 -3.38 15.83 -14.42
N LYS A 157 -3.79 15.20 -15.54
CA LYS A 157 -3.39 13.85 -15.98
C LYS A 157 -4.05 12.70 -15.22
N GLU A 158 -5.10 12.97 -14.46
CA GLU A 158 -5.97 11.94 -13.90
C GLU A 158 -6.61 11.10 -15.02
N ILE A 159 -6.98 11.76 -16.13
CA ILE A 159 -7.47 11.09 -17.35
C ILE A 159 -6.39 11.21 -18.45
N PRO A 160 -6.02 10.13 -19.14
CA PRO A 160 -5.11 10.20 -20.29
C PRO A 160 -5.72 11.02 -21.43
N PRO A 161 -4.93 11.52 -22.39
CA PRO A 161 -3.52 11.25 -22.60
C PRO A 161 -2.61 12.28 -21.93
N ALA A 162 -1.41 11.87 -21.54
CA ALA A 162 -0.37 12.81 -21.14
C ALA A 162 0.08 13.69 -22.33
N ARG A 163 0.43 14.95 -22.04
CA ARG A 163 0.98 15.93 -23.01
C ARG A 163 0.05 16.18 -24.21
N ALA A 164 -1.26 16.14 -23.98
CA ALA A 164 -2.29 16.14 -25.01
C ALA A 164 -2.16 17.27 -26.06
N THR A 165 -1.71 18.46 -25.65
CA THR A 165 -1.64 19.64 -26.52
C THR A 165 -0.22 20.00 -26.99
N ALA A 166 0.80 19.27 -26.53
CA ALA A 166 2.20 19.65 -26.73
C ALA A 166 2.88 18.96 -27.93
N TRP A 167 2.19 18.04 -28.61
CA TRP A 167 2.79 17.12 -29.59
C TRP A 167 3.59 17.85 -30.68
N ILE A 168 2.97 18.74 -31.44
CA ILE A 168 3.62 19.44 -32.57
C ILE A 168 4.82 20.28 -32.10
N SER A 169 4.69 20.96 -30.97
CA SER A 169 5.73 21.84 -30.43
C SER A 169 6.98 21.09 -30.01
N LYS A 170 6.82 19.94 -29.33
CA LYS A 170 7.94 19.17 -28.77
C LYS A 170 8.56 18.24 -29.81
N HIS A 171 7.75 17.58 -30.61
CA HIS A 171 8.23 16.55 -31.52
C HIS A 171 8.67 17.12 -32.86
N TRP A 172 7.87 17.99 -33.49
CA TRP A 172 8.22 18.53 -34.79
C TRP A 172 9.18 19.72 -34.69
N TYR A 173 8.79 20.78 -33.96
CA TYR A 173 9.59 22.01 -33.94
C TYR A 173 10.89 21.87 -33.15
N GLN A 174 10.84 21.35 -31.92
CA GLN A 174 12.02 21.26 -31.07
C GLN A 174 12.94 20.08 -31.43
N ARG A 175 12.37 18.88 -31.60
CA ARG A 175 13.17 17.67 -31.85
C ARG A 175 13.59 17.53 -33.31
N CYS A 176 12.68 17.69 -34.28
CA CYS A 176 13.04 17.56 -35.71
C CYS A 176 13.54 18.86 -36.34
N GLY A 177 13.51 19.98 -35.63
CA GLY A 177 13.92 21.29 -36.18
C GLY A 177 12.98 21.82 -37.26
N GLY A 178 11.70 21.41 -37.24
CA GLY A 178 10.69 21.91 -38.17
C GLY A 178 10.44 23.41 -37.99
N ASP A 179 10.21 24.13 -39.09
CA ASP A 179 9.89 25.58 -39.08
C ASP A 179 8.39 25.79 -38.83
N PRO A 180 7.98 26.47 -37.73
CA PRO A 180 6.58 26.81 -37.46
C PRO A 180 5.93 27.70 -38.54
N GLU A 181 6.72 28.48 -39.27
CA GLU A 181 6.23 29.35 -40.35
C GLU A 181 6.01 28.58 -41.68
N ASP A 182 6.63 27.39 -41.82
CA ASP A 182 6.41 26.51 -42.96
C ASP A 182 5.16 25.65 -42.75
N LYS A 183 4.02 26.21 -43.15
CA LYS A 183 2.71 25.55 -43.04
C LYS A 183 2.64 24.21 -43.79
N VAL A 184 3.36 24.07 -44.91
CA VAL A 184 3.33 22.82 -45.70
C VAL A 184 4.11 21.73 -44.96
N SER A 185 5.27 22.07 -44.40
CA SER A 185 6.06 21.16 -43.59
C SER A 185 5.39 20.80 -42.26
N THR A 186 4.72 21.75 -41.60
CA THR A 186 3.88 21.48 -40.43
C THR A 186 2.73 20.54 -40.78
N LYS A 187 2.01 20.80 -41.88
CA LYS A 187 0.95 19.91 -42.37
C LYS A 187 1.46 18.51 -42.66
N ALA A 188 2.63 18.39 -43.30
CA ALA A 188 3.23 17.08 -43.55
C ALA A 188 3.49 16.30 -42.24
N ALA A 189 4.06 16.94 -41.22
CA ALA A 189 4.28 16.29 -39.92
C ALA A 189 2.97 15.83 -39.25
N LEU A 190 1.92 16.65 -39.34
CA LEU A 190 0.58 16.29 -38.87
C LEU A 190 -0.01 15.10 -39.65
N MET A 191 0.19 15.06 -40.97
CA MET A 191 -0.28 13.95 -41.80
C MET A 191 0.45 12.65 -41.47
N VAL A 192 1.74 12.67 -41.11
CA VAL A 192 2.49 11.46 -40.75
C VAL A 192 1.93 10.82 -39.47
N ILE A 193 1.71 11.59 -38.42
CA ILE A 193 1.24 11.01 -37.14
C ILE A 193 -0.20 10.51 -37.21
N GLN A 194 -1.03 11.10 -38.08
CA GLN A 194 -2.44 10.75 -38.23
C GLN A 194 -2.67 9.46 -39.05
N ARG A 195 -1.63 8.71 -39.42
CA ARG A 195 -1.74 7.47 -40.20
C ARG A 195 -1.34 6.24 -39.39
N SER A 196 -1.88 5.10 -39.82
CA SER A 196 -1.72 3.81 -39.13
C SER A 196 -0.25 3.40 -39.01
N ASP A 197 0.54 3.69 -40.03
CA ASP A 197 1.99 3.51 -40.06
C ASP A 197 2.63 4.90 -40.12
N ASP A 198 3.39 5.26 -39.10
CA ASP A 198 4.09 6.53 -39.03
C ASP A 198 5.49 6.45 -39.65
N GLU A 199 6.09 5.26 -39.75
CA GLU A 199 7.42 5.08 -40.34
C GLU A 199 7.43 5.37 -41.84
N ILE A 200 6.32 5.08 -42.55
CA ILE A 200 6.18 5.26 -43.99
C ILE A 200 4.76 5.71 -44.37
N MET A 201 4.62 6.45 -45.48
CA MET A 201 3.32 6.94 -45.95
C MET A 201 2.79 6.06 -47.09
N ILE A 202 1.65 5.40 -46.86
CA ILE A 202 1.17 4.30 -47.69
C ILE A 202 -0.14 4.70 -48.41
N PRO A 203 -0.09 5.03 -49.71
CA PRO A 203 -1.28 5.41 -50.47
C PRO A 203 -2.32 4.28 -50.52
N ALA A 204 -3.60 4.64 -50.64
CA ALA A 204 -4.78 3.77 -50.65
C ALA A 204 -5.05 3.04 -49.32
N TYR A 205 -4.02 2.55 -48.62
CA TYR A 205 -4.14 2.05 -47.24
C TYR A 205 -4.56 3.17 -46.27
N ASP A 206 -3.98 4.35 -46.40
CA ASP A 206 -4.30 5.51 -45.55
C ASP A 206 -5.71 6.08 -45.75
N ALA A 207 -6.44 5.61 -46.76
CA ALA A 207 -7.82 6.04 -47.04
C ALA A 207 -8.88 5.17 -46.33
N TYR A 208 -8.49 4.06 -45.68
CA TYR A 208 -9.42 3.23 -44.92
C TYR A 208 -9.64 3.80 -43.53
N ASN A 209 -10.89 3.73 -43.07
CA ASN A 209 -11.24 4.13 -41.72
C ASN A 209 -10.81 3.08 -40.69
N HIS A 210 -10.76 3.53 -39.44
CA HIS A 210 -10.30 2.75 -38.31
C HIS A 210 -11.46 2.19 -37.49
N ARG A 211 -11.41 0.88 -37.18
CA ARG A 211 -12.24 0.25 -36.16
C ARG A 211 -11.60 -1.02 -35.60
N ASN A 212 -11.82 -1.23 -34.31
CA ASN A 212 -11.13 -2.23 -33.51
C ASN A 212 -11.90 -3.56 -33.35
N GLY A 213 -11.21 -4.58 -32.82
CA GLY A 213 -11.77 -5.86 -32.37
C GLY A 213 -12.51 -6.67 -33.46
N LYS A 214 -13.69 -7.20 -33.12
CA LYS A 214 -14.48 -8.06 -34.04
C LYS A 214 -14.95 -7.34 -35.32
N TYR A 215 -14.93 -6.00 -35.33
CA TYR A 215 -15.34 -5.20 -36.48
C TYR A 215 -14.24 -5.04 -37.52
N THR A 216 -12.96 -5.16 -37.10
CA THR A 216 -11.83 -5.15 -38.03
C THR A 216 -12.00 -6.23 -39.08
N SER A 217 -11.81 -5.88 -40.35
CA SER A 217 -12.04 -6.79 -41.48
C SER A 217 -10.79 -7.03 -42.33
N THR A 218 -9.64 -6.50 -41.91
CA THR A 218 -8.39 -6.54 -42.66
C THR A 218 -7.18 -6.89 -41.79
N ASP A 219 -6.12 -7.38 -42.44
CA ASP A 219 -4.78 -7.54 -41.87
C ASP A 219 -3.75 -7.14 -42.92
N THR A 220 -2.61 -6.64 -42.46
CA THR A 220 -1.63 -5.96 -43.29
C THR A 220 -0.26 -6.58 -43.12
N THR A 221 0.46 -6.75 -44.22
CA THR A 221 1.84 -7.25 -44.27
C THR A 221 2.73 -6.30 -45.07
N ILE A 222 3.85 -5.91 -44.49
CA ILE A 222 4.87 -5.07 -45.13
C ILE A 222 6.05 -5.94 -45.52
N LYS A 223 6.37 -5.98 -46.81
CA LYS A 223 7.58 -6.62 -47.32
C LYS A 223 8.53 -5.53 -47.81
N VAL A 224 9.44 -5.13 -46.91
CA VAL A 224 10.45 -4.07 -47.15
C VAL A 224 11.14 -4.28 -48.50
N GLY A 225 11.17 -3.23 -49.32
CA GLY A 225 11.75 -3.27 -50.67
C GLY A 225 10.87 -3.89 -51.76
N SER A 226 9.69 -4.42 -51.42
CA SER A 226 8.78 -5.07 -52.38
C SER A 226 7.40 -4.39 -52.45
N TYR A 227 6.58 -4.52 -51.41
CA TYR A 227 5.21 -3.98 -51.39
C TYR A 227 4.64 -3.93 -49.95
N HIS A 228 3.58 -3.16 -49.80
CA HIS A 228 2.65 -3.21 -48.68
C HIS A 228 1.36 -3.88 -49.14
N GLU A 229 0.86 -4.88 -48.41
CA GLU A 229 -0.32 -5.65 -48.79
C GLU A 229 -1.32 -5.75 -47.64
N THR A 230 -2.58 -5.47 -47.94
CA THR A 230 -3.71 -5.62 -47.01
C THR A 230 -4.67 -6.67 -47.57
N VAL A 231 -5.08 -7.62 -46.73
CA VAL A 231 -5.97 -8.74 -47.08
C VAL A 231 -7.20 -8.77 -46.17
N ALA A 232 -8.31 -9.32 -46.65
CA ALA A 232 -9.50 -9.52 -45.83
C ALA A 232 -9.26 -10.63 -44.78
N THR A 233 -9.56 -10.39 -43.50
CA THR A 233 -9.41 -11.40 -42.43
C THR A 233 -10.62 -12.29 -42.25
N ARG A 234 -11.78 -11.82 -42.71
CA ARG A 234 -13.07 -12.50 -42.71
C ARG A 234 -13.82 -12.18 -44.00
N THR A 235 -14.91 -12.90 -44.25
CA THR A 235 -15.83 -12.52 -45.32
C THR A 235 -16.48 -11.17 -44.99
N ILE A 236 -16.50 -10.28 -45.99
CA ILE A 236 -17.09 -8.92 -45.93
C ILE A 236 -18.28 -8.91 -46.88
N GLU A 237 -19.47 -8.57 -46.36
CA GLU A 237 -20.70 -8.61 -47.15
C GLU A 237 -20.88 -7.31 -47.97
N ALA A 238 -21.63 -7.39 -49.07
CA ALA A 238 -21.85 -6.23 -49.93
C ALA A 238 -22.54 -5.08 -49.16
N GLY A 239 -21.99 -3.88 -49.29
CA GLY A 239 -22.40 -2.66 -48.61
C GLY A 239 -21.67 -2.39 -47.28
N GLU A 240 -20.96 -3.38 -46.74
CA GLU A 240 -20.23 -3.27 -45.47
C GLU A 240 -18.96 -2.41 -45.62
N GLU A 241 -18.68 -1.56 -44.62
CA GLU A 241 -17.45 -0.78 -44.56
C GLU A 241 -16.24 -1.64 -44.18
N ILE A 242 -15.09 -1.31 -44.74
CA ILE A 242 -13.84 -2.04 -44.56
C ILE A 242 -12.97 -1.26 -43.58
N PHE A 243 -12.64 -1.89 -42.45
CA PHE A 243 -11.94 -1.24 -41.35
C PHE A 243 -10.53 -1.82 -41.16
N LEU A 244 -9.59 -0.92 -40.88
CA LEU A 244 -8.26 -1.23 -40.34
C LEU A 244 -8.26 -1.08 -38.81
N SER A 245 -7.20 -1.55 -38.15
CA SER A 245 -6.94 -1.31 -36.72
C SER A 245 -5.56 -0.67 -36.51
N TYR A 246 -5.48 0.33 -35.63
CA TYR A 246 -4.29 1.11 -35.28
C TYR A 246 -3.54 0.53 -34.07
N ASN A 247 -4.27 -0.08 -33.12
CA ASN A 247 -3.72 -0.55 -31.85
C ASN A 247 -4.13 -1.98 -31.47
N LEU A 248 -5.19 -2.56 -32.05
CA LEU A 248 -5.69 -3.92 -31.72
C LEU A 248 -5.44 -4.99 -32.80
N CYS A 249 -4.65 -4.70 -33.83
CA CYS A 249 -4.31 -5.68 -34.87
C CYS A 249 -3.25 -6.69 -34.41
N LYS A 250 -3.14 -7.82 -35.13
CA LYS A 250 -2.20 -8.92 -34.81
C LYS A 250 -0.73 -8.50 -34.87
N HIS A 251 -0.41 -7.49 -35.68
CA HIS A 251 0.94 -7.04 -35.98
C HIS A 251 1.23 -5.59 -35.54
N CYS A 252 0.38 -4.98 -34.71
CA CYS A 252 0.44 -3.58 -34.27
C CYS A 252 1.59 -3.24 -33.30
N GLY A 253 2.56 -4.14 -33.11
CA GLY A 253 3.72 -3.93 -32.24
C GLY A 253 3.35 -3.59 -30.78
N GLY A 254 4.08 -2.64 -30.19
CA GLY A 254 3.90 -2.16 -28.81
C GLY A 254 2.63 -1.33 -28.58
N ARG A 255 1.96 -0.84 -29.64
CA ARG A 255 0.72 -0.04 -29.52
C ARG A 255 -0.43 -0.83 -28.89
N LYS A 256 -0.39 -2.17 -28.98
CA LYS A 256 -1.33 -3.03 -28.25
C LYS A 256 -1.20 -2.94 -26.73
N MET A 257 -0.11 -2.41 -26.18
CA MET A 257 0.04 -2.23 -24.73
C MET A 257 -0.17 -0.78 -24.31
N ASP A 258 0.26 0.18 -25.13
CA ASP A 258 0.44 1.56 -24.67
C ASP A 258 -0.48 2.60 -25.34
N TYR A 259 -1.38 2.19 -26.25
CA TYR A 259 -2.30 3.09 -26.95
C TYR A 259 -3.77 2.75 -26.67
N GLY A 260 -4.50 3.65 -26.01
CA GLY A 260 -5.96 3.60 -25.85
C GLY A 260 -6.66 4.85 -26.35
N THR A 261 -7.91 5.04 -25.94
CA THR A 261 -8.82 6.10 -26.44
C THR A 261 -8.24 7.50 -26.25
N GLY A 262 -7.49 7.76 -25.18
CA GLY A 262 -6.81 9.03 -24.96
C GLY A 262 -5.71 9.28 -25.99
N GLU A 263 -4.83 8.30 -26.18
CA GLU A 263 -3.75 8.37 -27.17
C GLU A 263 -4.29 8.43 -28.60
N MET A 264 -5.41 7.73 -28.87
CA MET A 264 -6.10 7.82 -30.16
C MET A 264 -6.54 9.26 -30.45
N LEU A 265 -7.13 9.93 -29.47
CA LEU A 265 -7.54 11.32 -29.63
C LEU A 265 -6.34 12.27 -29.79
N ARG A 266 -5.27 12.08 -29.00
CA ARG A 266 -4.06 12.91 -29.09
C ARG A 266 -3.40 12.85 -30.47
N ASP A 267 -3.22 11.65 -31.00
CA ASP A 267 -2.37 11.41 -32.17
C ASP A 267 -3.17 11.35 -33.48
N TYR A 268 -4.43 10.92 -33.43
CA TYR A 268 -5.29 10.78 -34.61
C TYR A 268 -6.50 11.74 -34.64
N GLY A 269 -6.82 12.44 -33.54
CA GLY A 269 -7.84 13.50 -33.55
C GLY A 269 -9.29 13.03 -33.43
N PHE A 270 -9.54 11.78 -33.07
CA PHE A 270 -10.89 11.23 -32.89
C PHE A 270 -11.01 10.36 -31.64
N VAL A 271 -12.25 10.21 -31.16
CA VAL A 271 -12.60 9.25 -30.11
C VAL A 271 -12.96 7.93 -30.78
N GLU A 272 -12.22 6.87 -30.49
CA GLU A 272 -12.40 5.59 -31.19
C GLU A 272 -13.80 4.99 -30.96
N GLN A 273 -14.33 4.29 -31.97
CA GLN A 273 -15.56 3.51 -31.83
C GLN A 273 -15.31 2.20 -31.08
N TYR A 274 -16.36 1.54 -30.61
CA TYR A 274 -16.24 0.24 -29.93
C TYR A 274 -15.61 -0.86 -30.82
N PRO A 275 -14.75 -1.72 -30.24
CA PRO A 275 -14.22 -1.68 -28.87
C PRO A 275 -13.27 -0.52 -28.61
N ARG A 276 -13.40 0.06 -27.41
CA ARG A 276 -12.53 1.11 -26.89
C ARG A 276 -11.54 0.51 -25.92
N ARG A 277 -10.29 0.95 -25.96
CA ARG A 277 -9.31 0.57 -24.93
C ARG A 277 -9.07 1.74 -24.00
N LEU A 278 -9.22 1.51 -22.70
CA LEU A 278 -9.03 2.53 -21.68
C LEU A 278 -7.83 2.16 -20.81
N HIS A 279 -6.96 3.14 -20.59
CA HIS A 279 -5.83 3.07 -19.67
C HIS A 279 -5.98 4.21 -18.67
N TYR A 280 -5.87 3.94 -17.37
CA TYR A 280 -5.88 4.99 -16.36
C TYR A 280 -4.66 4.81 -15.45
N MET A 281 -3.88 5.90 -15.30
CA MET A 281 -2.77 6.05 -14.35
C MET A 281 -1.65 4.98 -14.42
N ASP A 282 -1.49 4.25 -15.53
CA ASP A 282 -0.63 3.05 -15.63
C ASP A 282 -1.01 1.94 -14.60
N GLU A 283 -2.14 2.07 -13.93
CA GLU A 283 -2.64 1.16 -12.89
C GLU A 283 -3.78 0.27 -13.41
N TYR A 284 -4.64 0.82 -14.28
CA TYR A 284 -5.87 0.17 -14.73
C TYR A 284 -5.95 0.12 -16.25
N GLN A 285 -6.28 -1.04 -16.79
CA GLN A 285 -6.50 -1.20 -18.22
C GLN A 285 -7.64 -2.19 -18.51
N PHE A 286 -8.53 -1.81 -19.41
CA PHE A 286 -9.61 -2.67 -19.89
C PHE A 286 -10.09 -2.28 -21.29
N ASP A 287 -10.63 -3.26 -22.01
CA ASP A 287 -11.35 -3.05 -23.26
C ASP A 287 -12.86 -2.98 -22.97
N LEU A 288 -13.53 -1.99 -23.57
CA LEU A 288 -14.96 -1.80 -23.51
C LEU A 288 -15.58 -2.20 -24.86
N GLU A 289 -16.37 -3.26 -24.87
CA GLU A 289 -17.11 -3.75 -26.03
C GLU A 289 -18.59 -3.40 -25.94
N GLN A 290 -19.24 -3.20 -27.10
CA GLN A 290 -20.68 -3.07 -27.18
C GLN A 290 -21.28 -4.33 -27.79
N ASN A 291 -22.22 -4.93 -27.06
CA ASN A 291 -23.00 -6.08 -27.51
C ASN A 291 -24.07 -5.65 -28.53
N ASP A 292 -24.61 -6.62 -29.27
CA ASP A 292 -25.60 -6.38 -30.31
C ASP A 292 -26.94 -5.82 -29.74
N ASP A 293 -27.19 -5.99 -28.44
CA ASP A 293 -28.33 -5.42 -27.70
C ASP A 293 -28.07 -4.01 -27.14
N GLY A 294 -26.88 -3.45 -27.38
CA GLY A 294 -26.46 -2.13 -26.91
C GLY A 294 -25.81 -2.12 -25.53
N THR A 295 -25.77 -3.25 -24.81
CA THR A 295 -25.12 -3.34 -23.50
C THR A 295 -23.60 -3.27 -23.62
N LEU A 296 -22.94 -2.71 -22.60
CA LEU A 296 -21.49 -2.59 -22.55
C LEU A 296 -20.87 -3.76 -21.77
N GLN A 297 -19.81 -4.33 -22.32
CA GLN A 297 -19.04 -5.40 -21.71
C GLN A 297 -17.60 -4.93 -21.42
N VAL A 298 -17.15 -5.13 -20.19
CA VAL A 298 -15.78 -4.82 -19.77
C VAL A 298 -14.91 -6.06 -19.79
N ILE A 299 -13.78 -5.97 -20.48
CA ILE A 299 -12.76 -7.01 -20.58
C ILE A 299 -11.48 -6.46 -19.96
N TRP A 300 -11.26 -6.80 -18.69
CA TRP A 300 -10.07 -6.37 -17.94
C TRP A 300 -8.79 -7.02 -18.47
N ASP A 301 -7.71 -6.23 -18.52
CA ASP A 301 -6.37 -6.78 -18.69
C ASP A 301 -5.98 -7.69 -17.52
N LYS A 302 -5.18 -8.73 -17.76
CA LYS A 302 -4.82 -9.71 -16.72
C LYS A 302 -3.89 -9.15 -15.64
N VAL A 303 -3.07 -8.18 -16.00
CA VAL A 303 -2.07 -7.55 -15.12
C VAL A 303 -2.70 -6.39 -14.37
N TYR A 304 -3.38 -5.51 -15.10
CA TYR A 304 -3.92 -4.23 -14.59
C TYR A 304 -5.34 -4.32 -14.01
N ARG A 305 -5.84 -5.53 -13.71
CA ARG A 305 -7.14 -5.71 -13.04
C ARG A 305 -6.99 -5.61 -11.52
N PRO A 306 -7.85 -4.84 -10.82
CA PRO A 306 -7.93 -4.87 -9.35
C PRO A 306 -8.26 -6.27 -8.82
N LYS A 307 -7.42 -6.80 -7.91
CA LYS A 307 -7.54 -8.19 -7.37
C LYS A 307 -8.13 -8.26 -5.97
N SER A 308 -7.61 -7.47 -5.02
CA SER A 308 -8.07 -7.47 -3.62
C SER A 308 -9.37 -6.66 -3.46
N ARG A 309 -10.15 -6.94 -2.42
CA ARG A 309 -11.35 -6.15 -2.08
C ARG A 309 -11.01 -4.66 -1.93
N ASN A 310 -9.93 -4.36 -1.21
CA ASN A 310 -9.50 -2.98 -0.98
C ASN A 310 -9.12 -2.27 -2.29
N ASN A 311 -8.39 -2.94 -3.19
CA ASN A 311 -8.03 -2.34 -4.48
C ASN A 311 -9.28 -2.10 -5.35
N LYS A 312 -10.24 -3.02 -5.36
CA LYS A 312 -11.51 -2.82 -6.08
C LYS A 312 -12.28 -1.61 -5.56
N GLU A 313 -12.39 -1.45 -4.23
CA GLU A 313 -13.07 -0.28 -3.64
C GLU A 313 -12.35 1.02 -3.96
N ARG A 314 -11.01 1.05 -3.83
CA ARG A 314 -10.19 2.21 -4.20
C ARG A 314 -10.40 2.60 -5.67
N THR A 315 -10.38 1.63 -6.58
CA THR A 315 -10.64 1.88 -8.01
C THR A 315 -12.04 2.43 -8.25
N LYS A 316 -13.08 1.87 -7.61
CA LYS A 316 -14.46 2.37 -7.73
C LYS A 316 -14.59 3.80 -7.22
N ASN A 317 -13.98 4.14 -6.08
CA ASN A 317 -14.03 5.48 -5.51
C ASN A 317 -13.37 6.51 -6.43
N TRP A 318 -12.19 6.18 -6.96
CA TRP A 318 -11.51 7.03 -7.94
C TRP A 318 -12.39 7.25 -9.19
N MET A 319 -12.97 6.19 -9.75
CA MET A 319 -13.87 6.29 -10.91
C MET A 319 -15.10 7.16 -10.64
N ARG A 320 -15.75 7.00 -9.47
CA ARG A 320 -16.87 7.87 -9.03
C ARG A 320 -16.45 9.33 -9.00
N LYS A 321 -15.30 9.63 -8.42
CA LYS A 321 -14.75 10.99 -8.32
C LYS A 321 -14.54 11.61 -9.70
N GLN A 322 -13.96 10.86 -10.64
CA GLN A 322 -13.75 11.36 -12.01
C GLN A 322 -15.07 11.53 -12.78
N ILE A 323 -16.02 10.60 -12.65
CA ILE A 323 -17.37 10.73 -13.26
C ILE A 323 -18.05 12.01 -12.76
N ARG A 324 -18.04 12.27 -11.45
CA ARG A 324 -18.61 13.50 -10.86
C ARG A 324 -17.96 14.75 -11.43
N ARG A 325 -16.62 14.79 -11.48
CA ARG A 325 -15.86 15.92 -12.05
C ARG A 325 -16.25 16.20 -13.50
N LEU A 326 -16.33 15.16 -14.33
CA LEU A 326 -16.68 15.27 -15.74
C LEU A 326 -18.15 15.70 -15.94
N LEU A 327 -19.08 15.15 -15.16
CA LEU A 327 -20.48 15.56 -15.18
C LEU A 327 -20.66 17.01 -14.72
N LYS A 328 -19.87 17.47 -13.74
CA LYS A 328 -19.89 18.86 -13.27
C LYS A 328 -19.43 19.82 -14.36
N LEU A 329 -18.34 19.50 -15.04
CA LEU A 329 -17.89 20.28 -16.20
C LEU A 329 -18.97 20.34 -17.28
N LYS A 330 -19.59 19.20 -17.62
CA LYS A 330 -20.55 19.10 -18.72
C LYS A 330 -21.92 19.71 -18.42
N LEU A 331 -22.48 19.45 -17.23
CA LEU A 331 -23.85 19.82 -16.84
C LEU A 331 -23.91 21.11 -16.00
N GLY A 332 -22.77 21.60 -15.51
CA GLY A 332 -22.63 22.87 -14.81
C GLY A 332 -22.04 23.95 -15.72
N ASP A 333 -20.74 24.21 -15.58
CA ASP A 333 -20.01 25.34 -16.19
C ASP A 333 -20.18 25.47 -17.72
N TRP A 334 -20.42 24.35 -18.42
CA TRP A 334 -20.50 24.29 -19.88
C TRP A 334 -21.87 23.84 -20.42
N ASN A 335 -22.92 23.91 -19.61
CA ASN A 335 -24.27 23.46 -19.99
C ASN A 335 -25.05 24.51 -20.80
N PHE A 336 -24.71 24.66 -22.08
CA PHE A 336 -25.42 25.50 -23.05
C PHE A 336 -25.28 24.95 -24.47
N ASP A 337 -26.15 25.37 -25.38
CA ASP A 337 -26.04 25.01 -26.80
C ASP A 337 -24.85 25.75 -27.43
N TYR A 338 -24.00 25.03 -28.16
CA TYR A 338 -22.88 25.60 -28.91
C TYR A 338 -23.33 26.77 -29.81
N ASP A 339 -24.49 26.65 -30.45
CA ASP A 339 -24.98 27.69 -31.37
C ASP A 339 -25.28 29.03 -30.70
N GLU A 340 -25.57 29.03 -29.39
CA GLU A 340 -25.88 30.23 -28.62
C GLU A 340 -24.62 31.06 -28.29
N LYS A 341 -23.45 30.41 -28.17
CA LYS A 341 -22.20 31.05 -27.72
C LYS A 341 -21.02 30.93 -28.68
N LYS A 342 -21.21 30.36 -29.88
CA LYS A 342 -20.13 30.09 -30.85
C LYS A 342 -19.17 31.28 -31.10
N ASP A 343 -19.69 32.51 -31.10
CA ASP A 343 -18.92 33.71 -31.39
C ASP A 343 -18.06 34.16 -30.18
N GLU A 344 -18.43 33.74 -28.96
CA GLU A 344 -17.73 34.03 -27.70
C GLU A 344 -16.69 32.94 -27.34
N LEU A 345 -16.94 31.69 -27.75
CA LEU A 345 -16.12 30.53 -27.39
C LEU A 345 -14.75 30.51 -28.08
N GLY A 346 -14.64 31.04 -29.30
CA GLY A 346 -13.42 30.97 -30.10
C GLY A 346 -12.99 29.55 -30.50
N MET A 347 -13.90 28.57 -30.42
CA MET A 347 -13.71 27.17 -30.79
C MET A 347 -14.57 26.79 -31.99
N THR A 348 -14.15 25.79 -32.76
CA THR A 348 -14.96 25.21 -33.82
C THR A 348 -15.95 24.17 -33.28
N ARG A 349 -17.03 23.91 -34.02
CA ARG A 349 -18.01 22.85 -33.66
C ARG A 349 -17.37 21.46 -33.60
N SER A 350 -16.38 21.20 -34.44
CA SER A 350 -15.66 19.93 -34.44
C SER A 350 -14.87 19.75 -33.15
N GLU A 351 -14.11 20.77 -32.73
CA GLU A 351 -13.37 20.76 -31.45
C GLU A 351 -14.31 20.53 -30.28
N TRP A 352 -15.42 21.27 -30.23
CA TRP A 352 -16.45 21.14 -29.19
C TRP A 352 -17.01 19.73 -29.11
N ASN A 353 -17.48 19.18 -30.24
CA ASN A 353 -18.09 17.86 -30.28
C ASN A 353 -17.10 16.75 -29.88
N THR A 354 -15.85 16.82 -30.36
CA THR A 354 -14.83 15.81 -30.05
C THR A 354 -14.49 15.80 -28.55
N ILE A 355 -14.37 16.98 -27.92
CA ILE A 355 -14.12 17.08 -26.48
C ILE A 355 -15.25 16.41 -25.68
N TRP A 356 -16.51 16.71 -26.01
CA TRP A 356 -17.63 16.16 -25.26
C TRP A 356 -17.89 14.68 -25.57
N GLU A 357 -17.61 14.22 -26.79
CA GLU A 357 -17.60 12.79 -27.11
C GLU A 357 -16.55 12.04 -26.27
N PHE A 358 -15.37 12.65 -26.04
CA PHE A 358 -14.33 12.08 -25.20
C PHE A 358 -14.76 12.02 -23.72
N VAL A 359 -15.43 13.06 -23.24
CA VAL A 359 -16.02 13.08 -21.90
C VAL A 359 -17.05 11.95 -21.73
N ASP A 360 -17.96 11.81 -22.69
CA ASP A 360 -18.99 10.77 -22.65
C ASP A 360 -18.39 9.36 -22.74
N ALA A 361 -17.34 9.18 -23.55
CA ALA A 361 -16.62 7.92 -23.65
C ALA A 361 -16.01 7.50 -22.30
N ASN A 362 -15.38 8.43 -21.59
CA ASN A 362 -14.79 8.16 -20.27
C ASN A 362 -15.84 7.88 -19.21
N ILE A 363 -16.94 8.65 -19.16
CA ILE A 363 -18.03 8.41 -18.20
C ILE A 363 -18.63 7.01 -18.43
N ALA A 364 -18.92 6.65 -19.67
CA ALA A 364 -19.48 5.34 -20.01
C ALA A 364 -18.52 4.19 -19.62
N ALA A 365 -17.22 4.37 -19.89
CA ALA A 365 -16.20 3.38 -19.55
C ALA A 365 -16.02 3.19 -18.05
N MET A 366 -15.90 4.28 -17.28
CA MET A 366 -15.76 4.20 -15.83
C MET A 366 -16.99 3.57 -15.17
N ARG A 367 -18.21 3.91 -15.62
CA ARG A 367 -19.44 3.28 -15.10
C ARG A 367 -19.46 1.78 -15.35
N ALA A 368 -19.24 1.35 -16.60
CA ALA A 368 -19.22 -0.07 -16.93
C ALA A 368 -18.11 -0.83 -16.18
N ALA A 369 -16.95 -0.20 -15.97
CA ALA A 369 -15.85 -0.78 -15.22
C ALA A 369 -16.20 -0.99 -13.75
N MET A 370 -16.83 -0.01 -13.10
CA MET A 370 -17.30 -0.13 -11.72
C MET A 370 -18.30 -1.28 -11.56
N ASP A 371 -19.31 -1.36 -12.43
CA ASP A 371 -20.33 -2.42 -12.41
C ASP A 371 -19.68 -3.82 -12.54
N SER A 372 -18.64 -3.93 -13.36
CA SER A 372 -17.93 -5.19 -13.58
C SER A 372 -17.08 -5.67 -12.38
N LEU A 373 -16.83 -4.78 -11.40
CA LEU A 373 -16.06 -5.09 -10.18
C LEU A 373 -16.95 -5.52 -9.00
N GLU A 374 -18.28 -5.45 -9.13
CA GLU A 374 -19.21 -5.92 -8.11
C GLU A 374 -19.11 -7.43 -7.89
N ASP A 375 -19.02 -7.85 -6.63
CA ASP A 375 -19.03 -9.26 -6.27
C ASP A 375 -20.48 -9.76 -6.38
N LYS A 376 -20.71 -10.84 -7.17
CA LYS A 376 -22.02 -11.43 -7.53
C LYS A 376 -22.93 -11.90 -6.37
N LYS A 377 -22.68 -11.48 -5.13
CA LYS A 377 -23.45 -11.82 -3.93
C LYS A 377 -24.21 -10.66 -3.28
N GLU A 378 -24.00 -9.41 -3.70
CA GLU A 378 -24.90 -8.32 -3.34
C GLU A 378 -25.90 -8.11 -4.49
N SER A 379 -27.13 -7.87 -4.09
CA SER A 379 -28.35 -8.06 -4.87
C SER A 379 -28.35 -7.35 -6.22
N SER A 380 -28.92 -8.04 -7.20
CA SER A 380 -29.49 -7.45 -8.41
C SER A 380 -30.28 -6.17 -8.12
N GLN A 381 -29.63 -5.04 -8.34
CA GLN A 381 -30.27 -3.77 -8.66
C GLN A 381 -29.62 -3.20 -9.93
N THR A 382 -29.52 -4.04 -10.97
CA THR A 382 -29.59 -3.54 -12.35
C THR A 382 -30.88 -2.71 -12.46
N CYS A 383 -30.80 -1.46 -12.97
CA CYS A 383 -31.93 -0.55 -13.20
C CYS A 383 -33.21 -1.33 -13.51
N SER A 384 -34.03 -1.58 -12.49
CA SER A 384 -35.35 -2.16 -12.63
C SER A 384 -36.20 -1.54 -11.51
N SER A 385 -37.23 -0.83 -11.94
CA SER A 385 -38.30 -0.19 -11.16
C SER A 385 -38.11 1.25 -10.63
N SER A 386 -37.78 2.20 -11.53
CA SER A 386 -38.42 3.53 -11.58
C SER A 386 -38.15 4.16 -12.96
N GLN A 387 -38.90 3.74 -13.99
CA GLN A 387 -38.92 4.47 -15.26
C GLN A 387 -39.94 5.61 -15.14
N ASN A 388 -39.47 6.85 -15.24
CA ASN A 388 -40.35 7.95 -15.64
C ASN A 388 -40.52 7.89 -17.17
N GLU A 389 -41.63 8.44 -17.69
CA GLU A 389 -42.10 8.29 -19.08
C GLU A 389 -41.11 8.75 -20.18
N GLU A 390 -39.93 9.28 -19.82
CA GLU A 390 -38.86 9.74 -20.71
C GLU A 390 -37.58 8.88 -20.70
N GLY A 391 -37.51 7.79 -19.92
CA GLY A 391 -36.46 6.76 -20.08
C GLY A 391 -35.07 7.08 -19.48
N THR A 392 -34.97 7.95 -18.47
CA THR A 392 -33.73 8.20 -17.72
C THR A 392 -33.71 7.43 -16.38
N CYS A 393 -32.60 6.75 -16.06
CA CYS A 393 -32.38 6.10 -14.76
C CYS A 393 -32.07 7.18 -13.68
N ASP A 394 -32.59 7.02 -12.46
CA ASP A 394 -32.25 7.84 -11.26
C ASP A 394 -30.73 7.87 -10.92
N ALA A 395 -29.91 7.06 -11.61
CA ALA A 395 -28.45 7.02 -11.52
C ALA A 395 -27.73 8.33 -11.90
N VAL A 396 -28.42 9.31 -12.51
CA VAL A 396 -27.80 10.59 -12.88
C VAL A 396 -27.59 11.49 -11.65
N VAL A 397 -28.50 11.47 -10.66
CA VAL A 397 -28.35 12.24 -9.41
C VAL A 397 -27.19 11.71 -8.57
N SER A 398 -27.11 10.38 -8.39
CA SER A 398 -26.05 9.72 -7.60
C SER A 398 -24.65 9.80 -8.23
N SER A 399 -24.56 10.15 -9.51
CA SER A 399 -23.27 10.30 -10.21
C SER A 399 -22.81 11.74 -10.36
N HIS A 400 -23.67 12.74 -10.14
CA HIS A 400 -23.26 14.15 -10.11
C HIS A 400 -22.87 14.59 -8.69
N TYR A 401 -23.71 14.28 -7.69
CA TYR A 401 -23.48 14.61 -6.29
C TYR A 401 -22.91 13.42 -5.51
N ASP A 402 -22.07 13.69 -4.50
CA ASP A 402 -21.60 12.66 -3.58
C ASP A 402 -22.76 12.20 -2.67
N MET A 403 -22.90 10.90 -2.45
CA MET A 403 -23.93 10.32 -1.58
C MET A 403 -23.54 10.36 -0.10
N LEU A 404 -22.33 10.83 0.22
CA LEU A 404 -21.78 10.95 1.57
C LEU A 404 -21.85 9.62 2.33
N GLU A 405 -21.58 8.53 1.62
CA GLU A 405 -21.48 7.19 2.18
C GLU A 405 -20.08 6.98 2.77
N GLU A 406 -19.94 5.98 3.65
CA GLU A 406 -18.65 5.63 4.23
C GLU A 406 -17.70 5.15 3.13
N GLU A 407 -16.58 5.84 2.96
CA GLU A 407 -15.54 5.50 2.00
C GLU A 407 -14.22 5.21 2.71
N TRP A 408 -13.45 4.29 2.16
CA TRP A 408 -12.08 4.05 2.61
C TRP A 408 -11.25 5.34 2.53
N ASP A 409 -10.31 5.49 3.45
CA ASP A 409 -9.33 6.58 3.37
C ASP A 409 -8.35 6.29 2.24
N ASP A 410 -8.50 7.01 1.13
CA ASP A 410 -7.78 6.78 -0.13
C ASP A 410 -6.63 7.76 -0.36
N LEU A 411 -6.30 8.58 0.66
CA LEU A 411 -5.13 9.43 0.64
C LEU A 411 -3.85 8.60 0.48
N PRO A 412 -2.92 8.99 -0.42
CA PRO A 412 -1.71 8.24 -0.68
C PRO A 412 -0.65 8.51 0.39
N TYR A 413 -0.85 8.01 1.61
CA TYR A 413 0.10 8.19 2.73
C TYR A 413 1.51 7.61 2.49
N ALA A 414 1.71 6.86 1.39
CA ALA A 414 3.01 6.40 0.93
C ALA A 414 3.72 7.42 -0.01
N GLN A 415 3.16 8.61 -0.24
CA GLN A 415 3.84 9.66 -0.98
C GLN A 415 5.06 10.17 -0.21
N ASP A 416 6.15 10.45 -0.93
CA ASP A 416 7.37 11.01 -0.35
C ASP A 416 7.06 12.32 0.40
N THR A 417 7.42 12.40 1.68
CA THR A 417 7.32 13.61 2.50
C THR A 417 8.51 14.57 2.31
N CYS A 418 9.44 14.24 1.43
CA CYS A 418 10.62 15.05 1.11
C CYS A 418 11.20 14.62 -0.26
N ASN A 419 12.37 15.14 -0.66
CA ASN A 419 13.10 14.60 -1.82
C ASN A 419 13.86 13.29 -1.49
N PHE A 420 13.16 12.28 -0.94
CA PHE A 420 13.73 11.05 -0.37
C PHE A 420 14.62 10.29 -1.35
N HIS A 421 14.16 10.13 -2.59
CA HIS A 421 14.93 9.45 -3.65
C HIS A 421 16.30 10.09 -3.90
N THR A 422 16.37 11.42 -3.86
CA THR A 422 17.62 12.16 -4.05
C THR A 422 18.54 12.00 -2.84
N TRP A 423 17.97 12.01 -1.64
CA TRP A 423 18.69 11.76 -0.38
C TRP A 423 19.28 10.35 -0.35
N MET A 424 18.48 9.32 -0.63
CA MET A 424 18.92 7.93 -0.66
C MET A 424 19.98 7.66 -1.74
N GLN A 425 19.90 8.31 -2.90
CA GLN A 425 20.96 8.22 -3.91
C GLN A 425 22.26 8.84 -3.42
N THR A 426 22.19 9.94 -2.67
CA THR A 426 23.36 10.59 -2.08
C THR A 426 23.97 9.71 -1.00
N TYR A 427 23.16 9.19 -0.08
CA TYR A 427 23.54 8.20 0.92
C TYR A 427 24.22 6.98 0.29
N LYS A 428 23.58 6.31 -0.69
CA LYS A 428 24.15 5.10 -1.34
C LYS A 428 25.49 5.36 -2.04
N LYS A 429 25.75 6.58 -2.50
CA LYS A 429 27.03 6.95 -3.14
C LYS A 429 28.13 7.25 -2.14
N GLN A 430 27.79 7.72 -0.94
CA GLN A 430 28.77 8.18 0.04
C GLN A 430 29.25 7.08 0.98
N TYR A 431 28.47 6.02 1.22
CA TYR A 431 28.78 4.99 2.22
C TYR A 431 29.32 3.70 1.54
N PRO A 432 30.66 3.52 1.41
CA PRO A 432 31.23 2.24 1.00
C PRO A 432 30.86 1.09 1.94
N VAL A 433 30.72 -0.10 1.37
CA VAL A 433 30.51 -1.35 2.12
C VAL A 433 31.80 -1.75 2.82
N ILE A 434 31.72 -1.98 4.13
CA ILE A 434 32.83 -2.46 4.96
C ILE A 434 32.70 -3.94 5.33
N GLU A 435 31.48 -4.48 5.35
CA GLU A 435 31.25 -5.89 5.60
C GLU A 435 29.97 -6.39 4.89
N THR A 436 29.98 -7.63 4.41
CA THR A 436 28.82 -8.30 3.83
C THR A 436 28.80 -9.74 4.26
N LEU A 437 27.64 -10.21 4.71
CA LEU A 437 27.40 -11.59 5.10
C LEU A 437 26.04 -12.03 4.54
N ASP A 438 25.97 -13.26 4.05
CA ASP A 438 24.70 -13.92 3.78
C ASP A 438 24.43 -14.88 4.93
N THR A 439 23.36 -14.64 5.68
CA THR A 439 22.88 -15.55 6.73
C THR A 439 21.91 -16.56 6.11
N GLU A 440 21.43 -17.56 6.88
CA GLU A 440 20.39 -18.45 6.35
C GLU A 440 19.02 -17.76 6.24
N TYR A 441 18.86 -16.54 6.76
CA TYR A 441 17.59 -15.79 6.76
C TYR A 441 17.59 -14.61 5.78
N GLN A 442 18.69 -13.87 5.68
CA GLN A 442 18.77 -12.56 5.04
C GLN A 442 20.21 -12.14 4.71
N ALA A 443 20.38 -11.23 3.75
CA ALA A 443 21.66 -10.58 3.46
C ALA A 443 21.89 -9.42 4.45
N LEU A 444 23.03 -9.45 5.15
CA LEU A 444 23.45 -8.44 6.13
C LEU A 444 24.65 -7.66 5.61
N GLN A 445 24.55 -6.33 5.58
CA GLN A 445 25.63 -5.44 5.13
C GLN A 445 25.88 -4.32 6.12
N PHE A 446 27.16 -3.97 6.30
CA PHE A 446 27.57 -2.76 7.01
C PHE A 446 28.29 -1.81 6.06
N LYS A 447 27.99 -0.52 6.17
CA LYS A 447 28.58 0.55 5.37
C LYS A 447 29.02 1.69 6.28
N GLU A 448 30.04 2.43 5.88
CA GLU A 448 30.63 3.50 6.71
C GLU A 448 30.73 4.79 5.90
N HIS A 449 30.43 5.94 6.50
CA HIS A 449 30.65 7.24 5.87
C HIS A 449 32.14 7.64 5.94
N PRO A 450 32.82 7.97 4.83
CA PRO A 450 34.20 8.40 4.85
C PRO A 450 34.37 9.77 5.52
N GLY A 451 34.89 9.78 6.74
CA GLY A 451 35.23 10.99 7.48
C GLY A 451 34.15 11.47 8.45
N ALA A 452 33.01 10.79 8.54
CA ALA A 452 32.08 10.86 9.66
C ALA A 452 32.11 9.52 10.40
N ASP A 453 32.07 9.55 11.73
CA ASP A 453 31.98 8.34 12.57
C ASP A 453 30.54 7.80 12.51
N ASP A 454 30.14 7.34 11.33
CA ASP A 454 28.79 6.88 11.04
C ASP A 454 28.80 5.56 10.26
N ILE A 455 28.29 4.53 10.93
CA ILE A 455 28.17 3.18 10.40
C ILE A 455 26.69 2.87 10.24
N CYS A 456 26.34 2.20 9.15
CA CYS A 456 24.99 1.85 8.80
C CYS A 456 24.84 0.35 8.56
N MET A 457 23.74 -0.22 9.03
CA MET A 457 23.38 -1.62 8.80
C MET A 457 22.23 -1.71 7.79
N GLU A 458 22.37 -2.59 6.81
CA GLU A 458 21.32 -2.96 5.87
C GLU A 458 20.97 -4.44 5.99
N LEU A 459 19.68 -4.76 5.98
CA LEU A 459 19.13 -6.10 5.82
C LEU A 459 18.41 -6.17 4.47
N ASP A 460 18.78 -7.11 3.61
CA ASP A 460 18.24 -7.26 2.25
C ASP A 460 18.22 -5.95 1.44
N LYS A 461 19.27 -5.13 1.61
CA LYS A 461 19.48 -3.80 0.98
C LYS A 461 18.52 -2.71 1.47
N ILE A 462 17.85 -2.94 2.60
CA ILE A 462 17.02 -1.97 3.31
C ILE A 462 17.80 -1.48 4.53
N VAL A 463 18.02 -0.17 4.63
CA VAL A 463 18.69 0.46 5.78
C VAL A 463 17.85 0.27 7.02
N GLN A 464 18.43 -0.34 8.06
CA GLN A 464 17.76 -0.56 9.34
C GLN A 464 18.14 0.52 10.36
N ILE A 465 19.43 0.85 10.45
CA ILE A 465 19.98 1.80 11.43
C ILE A 465 21.29 2.39 10.92
N CYS A 466 21.60 3.64 11.30
CA CYS A 466 22.98 4.12 11.36
C CYS A 466 23.31 4.72 12.73
N SER A 467 24.60 4.76 13.06
CA SER A 467 25.14 5.28 14.32
C SER A 467 24.68 6.71 14.63
N ASN A 468 24.70 7.61 13.65
CA ASN A 468 24.40 9.05 13.83
C ASN A 468 22.91 9.40 13.98
N TYR A 469 22.00 8.45 13.76
CA TYR A 469 20.57 8.68 13.98
C TYR A 469 19.88 7.56 14.75
N ARG A 470 20.65 6.67 15.39
CA ARG A 470 20.13 5.63 16.29
C ARG A 470 19.04 6.09 17.28
N PRO A 471 19.05 7.29 17.91
CA PRO A 471 18.00 7.62 18.88
C PRO A 471 16.65 7.92 18.20
N HIS A 472 16.61 8.27 16.91
CA HIS A 472 15.37 8.71 16.23
C HIS A 472 14.31 7.61 16.16
N TYR A 473 14.73 6.36 16.18
CA TYR A 473 13.81 5.25 16.23
C TYR A 473 13.64 4.74 17.66
N HIS A 474 14.73 4.31 18.29
CA HIS A 474 14.68 3.55 19.53
C HIS A 474 14.21 4.38 20.74
N GLU A 475 14.59 5.66 20.84
CA GLU A 475 14.11 6.53 21.92
C GLU A 475 12.61 6.81 21.77
N TYR A 476 12.14 7.04 20.54
CA TYR A 476 10.73 7.29 20.28
C TYR A 476 9.89 6.03 20.54
N VAL A 477 10.26 4.89 19.94
CA VAL A 477 9.55 3.61 20.14
C VAL A 477 9.45 3.26 21.63
N THR A 478 10.52 3.47 22.39
CA THR A 478 10.57 3.06 23.81
C THR A 478 9.98 4.10 24.74
N HIS A 479 10.45 5.35 24.70
CA HIS A 479 10.12 6.37 25.70
C HIS A 479 8.81 7.09 25.40
N ALA A 480 8.42 7.24 24.13
CA ALA A 480 7.11 7.81 23.79
C ALA A 480 5.96 6.86 24.16
N ALA A 481 6.19 5.55 24.16
CA ALA A 481 5.24 4.57 24.70
C ALA A 481 5.20 4.62 26.23
N ALA A 482 6.38 4.57 26.85
CA ALA A 482 6.53 4.47 28.30
C ALA A 482 5.92 5.65 29.07
N ARG A 483 5.84 6.84 28.47
CA ARG A 483 5.21 8.01 29.11
C ARG A 483 3.76 7.76 29.50
N PHE A 484 3.06 6.84 28.85
CA PHE A 484 1.66 6.54 29.16
C PHE A 484 1.50 5.42 30.21
N VAL A 485 2.62 4.81 30.62
CA VAL A 485 2.64 3.74 31.61
C VAL A 485 3.33 4.23 32.87
N LYS A 486 2.66 4.08 34.01
CA LYS A 486 3.10 4.68 35.28
C LYS A 486 4.41 4.12 35.82
N ASP A 487 4.60 2.80 35.74
CA ASP A 487 5.77 2.10 36.27
C ASP A 487 6.25 1.09 35.22
N ILE A 488 7.47 1.24 34.69
CA ILE A 488 8.05 0.28 33.72
C ILE A 488 8.83 -0.80 34.46
N ARG A 489 8.39 -2.05 34.35
CA ARG A 489 8.96 -3.24 35.01
C ARG A 489 9.24 -4.39 34.04
N ARG A 490 8.35 -4.63 33.08
CA ARG A 490 8.40 -5.75 32.14
C ARG A 490 8.25 -5.24 30.72
N VAL A 491 9.30 -5.39 29.93
CA VAL A 491 9.33 -5.02 28.51
C VAL A 491 9.59 -6.26 27.67
N ILE A 492 8.88 -6.42 26.57
CA ILE A 492 9.20 -7.41 25.54
C ILE A 492 9.33 -6.71 24.20
N PHE A 493 10.39 -7.04 23.47
CA PHE A 493 10.60 -6.57 22.11
C PHE A 493 10.78 -7.74 21.14
N ILE A 494 10.35 -7.54 19.90
CA ILE A 494 10.35 -8.57 18.86
C ILE A 494 11.01 -7.97 17.62
N GLY A 495 12.03 -8.66 17.09
CA GLY A 495 13.07 -8.05 16.26
C GLY A 495 14.09 -7.31 17.13
N GLY A 496 14.60 -6.17 16.66
CA GLY A 496 15.54 -5.35 17.42
C GLY A 496 16.88 -6.05 17.69
N GLY A 497 17.33 -6.90 16.76
CA GLY A 497 18.57 -7.65 16.88
C GLY A 497 19.80 -6.77 17.15
N ASP A 498 19.79 -5.49 16.75
CA ASP A 498 20.85 -4.52 17.05
C ASP A 498 21.00 -4.16 18.54
N SER A 499 20.07 -4.62 19.39
CA SER A 499 20.05 -4.44 20.84
C SER A 499 19.84 -3.00 21.32
N MET A 500 19.44 -2.06 20.46
CA MET A 500 19.16 -0.69 20.87
C MET A 500 17.86 -0.57 21.67
N LEU A 501 16.80 -1.32 21.32
CA LEU A 501 15.59 -1.37 22.15
C LEU A 501 15.89 -1.90 23.57
N LEU A 502 16.75 -2.92 23.67
CA LEU A 502 17.23 -3.41 24.95
C LEU A 502 18.00 -2.33 25.72
N HIS A 503 18.90 -1.61 25.05
CA HIS A 503 19.66 -0.52 25.64
C HIS A 503 18.75 0.56 26.23
N GLU A 504 17.74 1.00 25.48
CA GLU A 504 16.77 2.00 25.95
C GLU A 504 15.86 1.47 27.07
N ALA A 505 15.45 0.20 27.02
CA ALA A 505 14.65 -0.44 28.06
C ALA A 505 15.40 -0.62 29.39
N LEU A 506 16.72 -0.82 29.36
CA LEU A 506 17.53 -0.96 30.57
C LEU A 506 17.80 0.36 31.29
N LYS A 507 17.47 1.52 30.69
CA LYS A 507 17.55 2.82 31.38
C LYS A 507 16.51 2.97 32.49
N TYR A 508 15.43 2.19 32.50
CA TYR A 508 14.40 2.29 33.53
C TYR A 508 14.88 1.68 34.87
N PRO A 509 14.86 2.44 35.98
CA PRO A 509 15.45 1.99 37.24
C PRO A 509 14.68 0.83 37.89
N ASN A 510 13.37 0.73 37.63
CA ASN A 510 12.49 -0.30 38.18
C ASN A 510 12.34 -1.52 37.28
N ILE A 511 13.13 -1.63 36.21
CA ILE A 511 13.04 -2.77 35.30
C ILE A 511 13.31 -4.10 36.04
N GLU A 512 12.41 -5.05 35.87
CA GLU A 512 12.41 -6.39 36.45
C GLU A 512 12.71 -7.46 35.40
N LYS A 513 12.22 -7.28 34.16
CA LYS A 513 12.43 -8.19 33.04
C LYS A 513 12.41 -7.47 31.68
N VAL A 514 13.36 -7.79 30.82
CA VAL A 514 13.35 -7.44 29.38
C VAL A 514 13.51 -8.71 28.57
N VAL A 515 12.58 -8.98 27.65
CA VAL A 515 12.60 -10.17 26.78
C VAL A 515 12.79 -9.71 25.33
N GLY A 516 13.78 -10.28 24.63
CA GLY A 516 14.02 -10.05 23.21
C GLY A 516 13.76 -11.31 22.40
N LEU A 517 12.89 -11.22 21.39
CA LEU A 517 12.64 -12.28 20.42
C LEU A 517 13.26 -11.88 19.07
N GLU A 518 14.39 -12.46 18.70
CA GLU A 518 15.11 -12.12 17.46
C GLU A 518 15.28 -13.36 16.58
N LEU A 519 15.09 -13.25 15.27
CA LEU A 519 15.23 -14.41 14.39
C LEU A 519 16.69 -14.83 14.21
N ASP A 520 17.57 -13.85 14.04
CA ASP A 520 18.94 -14.04 13.57
C ASP A 520 19.96 -13.48 14.56
N GLN A 521 20.57 -14.38 15.36
CA GLN A 521 21.61 -14.01 16.32
C GLN A 521 22.82 -13.32 15.67
N THR A 522 23.06 -13.54 14.37
CA THR A 522 24.18 -12.88 13.66
C THR A 522 23.99 -11.37 13.63
N VAL A 523 22.76 -10.87 13.54
CA VAL A 523 22.44 -9.43 13.61
C VAL A 523 22.92 -8.87 14.95
N THR A 524 22.59 -9.53 16.06
CA THR A 524 23.04 -9.13 17.41
C THR A 524 24.55 -9.15 17.57
N ARG A 525 25.21 -10.21 17.12
CA ARG A 525 26.66 -10.32 17.21
C ARG A 525 27.38 -9.25 16.40
N LYS A 526 26.95 -9.00 15.16
CA LYS A 526 27.57 -8.00 14.28
C LYS A 526 27.24 -6.58 14.70
N SER A 527 26.06 -6.36 15.27
CA SER A 527 25.71 -5.07 15.88
C SER A 527 26.60 -4.76 17.08
N PHE A 528 26.92 -5.74 17.94
CA PHE A 528 27.90 -5.50 19.02
C PHE A 528 29.31 -5.18 18.49
N LYS A 529 29.71 -5.77 17.37
CA LYS A 529 30.98 -5.45 16.68
C LYS A 529 31.01 -4.01 16.15
N HIS A 530 29.92 -3.52 15.55
CA HIS A 530 29.93 -2.24 14.83
C HIS A 530 29.38 -1.07 15.67
N PHE A 531 28.37 -1.30 16.49
CA PHE A 531 27.67 -0.28 17.28
C PHE A 531 28.01 -0.29 18.77
N ARG A 532 28.72 -1.33 19.24
CA ARG A 532 29.06 -1.54 20.67
C ARG A 532 27.85 -1.66 21.61
N THR A 533 26.65 -1.93 21.07
CA THR A 533 25.46 -2.25 21.86
C THR A 533 25.55 -3.65 22.44
N GLN A 534 25.58 -3.73 23.77
CA GLN A 534 25.69 -5.00 24.48
C GLN A 534 24.35 -5.74 24.47
N PRO A 535 24.35 -7.06 24.18
CA PRO A 535 23.13 -7.86 24.31
C PRO A 535 22.81 -8.22 25.76
N HIS A 536 23.71 -7.92 26.72
CA HIS A 536 23.52 -8.18 28.15
C HIS A 536 23.12 -9.62 28.50
N PHE A 537 23.70 -10.62 27.82
CA PHE A 537 23.50 -12.04 28.16
C PHE A 537 23.86 -12.38 29.62
N ASP A 538 24.63 -11.53 30.29
CA ASP A 538 25.03 -11.66 31.70
C ASP A 538 24.02 -11.04 32.70
N ASN A 539 23.00 -10.34 32.23
CA ASN A 539 22.02 -9.67 33.08
C ASN A 539 20.83 -10.60 33.37
N ASP A 540 20.54 -10.87 34.64
CA ASP A 540 19.47 -11.77 35.08
C ASP A 540 18.05 -11.25 34.74
N LYS A 541 17.94 -9.95 34.45
CA LYS A 541 16.72 -9.31 33.97
C LYS A 541 16.51 -9.48 32.47
N VAL A 542 17.51 -9.90 31.70
CA VAL A 542 17.44 -9.96 30.23
C VAL A 542 17.28 -11.40 29.77
N GLU A 543 16.32 -11.64 28.87
CA GLU A 543 16.10 -12.94 28.24
C GLU A 543 16.05 -12.80 26.73
N TRP A 544 17.01 -13.40 26.04
CA TRP A 544 16.98 -13.51 24.59
C TRP A 544 16.43 -14.85 24.14
N TRP A 545 15.60 -14.84 23.11
CA TRP A 545 15.11 -16.00 22.39
C TRP A 545 15.43 -15.82 20.91
N PHE A 546 16.42 -16.56 20.43
CA PHE A 546 16.80 -16.58 19.03
C PHE A 546 15.98 -17.62 18.27
N GLY A 547 15.36 -17.24 17.15
CA GLY A 547 14.60 -18.11 16.27
C GLY A 547 13.21 -17.57 15.92
N ASP A 548 12.44 -18.40 15.21
CA ASP A 548 11.13 -18.04 14.68
C ASP A 548 10.15 -17.56 15.77
N ALA A 549 9.62 -16.34 15.61
CA ALA A 549 8.67 -15.74 16.54
C ALA A 549 7.40 -16.60 16.74
N THR A 550 6.92 -17.29 15.70
CA THR A 550 5.73 -18.16 15.79
C THR A 550 5.97 -19.33 16.74
N LYS A 551 7.18 -19.91 16.72
CA LYS A 551 7.58 -20.99 17.64
C LYS A 551 7.87 -20.44 19.03
N SER A 552 8.53 -19.28 19.11
CA SER A 552 8.85 -18.61 20.37
C SER A 552 7.60 -18.32 21.18
N LEU A 553 6.58 -17.71 20.54
CA LEU A 553 5.30 -17.38 21.18
C LEU A 553 4.56 -18.61 21.71
N LEU A 554 4.68 -19.77 21.06
CA LEU A 554 4.11 -21.04 21.55
C LEU A 554 4.82 -21.58 22.80
N LEU A 555 6.08 -21.21 23.02
CA LEU A 555 6.92 -21.72 24.10
C LEU A 555 7.03 -20.75 25.28
N LEU A 556 6.59 -19.50 25.13
CA LEU A 556 6.58 -18.53 26.22
C LEU A 556 5.77 -19.06 27.42
N PRO A 557 6.23 -18.83 28.66
CA PRO A 557 5.48 -19.17 29.86
C PRO A 557 4.07 -18.55 29.88
N GLU A 558 3.09 -19.24 30.45
CA GLU A 558 1.71 -18.71 30.54
C GLU A 558 1.64 -17.38 31.31
N ASP A 559 2.47 -17.18 32.33
CA ASP A 559 2.51 -15.96 33.15
C ASP A 559 3.08 -14.74 32.42
N TYR A 560 3.64 -14.91 31.21
CA TYR A 560 4.07 -13.81 30.36
C TYR A 560 2.88 -13.10 29.73
N PHE A 561 1.80 -13.82 29.43
CA PHE A 561 0.59 -13.27 28.81
C PHE A 561 -0.24 -12.47 29.82
N GLY A 562 -0.41 -11.17 29.56
CA GLY A 562 -1.07 -10.23 30.47
C GLY A 562 -0.13 -9.56 31.47
N SER A 563 1.19 -9.60 31.25
CA SER A 563 2.19 -9.17 32.24
C SER A 563 3.11 -8.04 31.80
N PHE A 564 3.17 -7.70 30.51
CA PHE A 564 4.12 -6.72 30.00
C PHE A 564 3.55 -5.30 30.01
N ASP A 565 4.35 -4.36 30.51
CA ASP A 565 4.07 -2.92 30.47
C ASP A 565 4.18 -2.39 29.04
N LEU A 566 5.22 -2.84 28.31
CA LEU A 566 5.50 -2.45 26.94
C LEU A 566 5.75 -3.68 26.07
N VAL A 567 5.10 -3.71 24.90
CA VAL A 567 5.36 -4.65 23.80
C VAL A 567 5.85 -3.85 22.60
N LEU A 568 7.15 -3.93 22.31
CA LEU A 568 7.80 -3.15 21.24
C LEU A 568 7.98 -4.04 20.01
N VAL A 569 7.33 -3.71 18.91
CA VAL A 569 7.35 -4.53 17.70
C VAL A 569 8.23 -3.88 16.65
N ASP A 570 9.37 -4.50 16.37
CA ASP A 570 10.38 -4.07 15.42
C ASP A 570 10.56 -5.12 14.33
N LEU A 571 9.46 -5.40 13.63
CA LEU A 571 9.36 -6.42 12.59
C LEU A 571 8.94 -5.84 11.25
N SER A 572 9.27 -6.53 10.17
CA SER A 572 8.70 -6.29 8.84
C SER A 572 7.25 -6.80 8.75
N GLU A 573 6.46 -6.22 7.83
CA GLU A 573 5.02 -6.47 7.74
C GLU A 573 4.63 -7.94 7.51
N THR A 574 5.46 -8.69 6.78
CA THR A 574 5.15 -10.07 6.35
C THR A 574 5.06 -11.03 7.52
N VAL A 575 5.88 -10.83 8.56
CA VAL A 575 5.96 -11.73 9.73
C VAL A 575 4.73 -11.61 10.62
N MET A 576 4.13 -10.42 10.73
CA MET A 576 3.00 -10.14 11.63
C MET A 576 1.73 -10.95 11.30
N SER A 577 1.59 -11.38 10.04
CA SER A 577 0.42 -12.15 9.56
C SER A 577 0.62 -13.67 9.63
N MET A 578 1.78 -14.14 10.07
CA MET A 578 2.06 -15.57 10.20
C MET A 578 1.24 -16.17 11.35
N SER A 579 0.68 -17.36 11.11
CA SER A 579 -0.13 -18.06 12.11
C SER A 579 0.73 -18.62 13.24
N VAL A 580 0.37 -18.29 14.48
CA VAL A 580 0.95 -18.88 15.70
C VAL A 580 0.09 -20.10 16.12
N THR A 581 -1.23 -19.94 16.05
CA THR A 581 -2.21 -21.02 16.25
C THR A 581 -3.21 -21.02 15.09
N LYS A 582 -4.25 -21.86 15.12
CA LYS A 582 -5.29 -21.82 14.07
C LYS A 582 -6.11 -20.53 14.14
N GLU A 583 -6.19 -19.91 15.32
CA GLU A 583 -7.03 -18.78 15.62
C GLU A 583 -6.27 -17.45 15.77
N LEU A 584 -4.95 -17.49 16.00
CA LEU A 584 -4.11 -16.31 16.29
C LEU A 584 -2.96 -16.18 15.30
N ASP A 585 -2.79 -14.99 14.73
CA ASP A 585 -1.55 -14.57 14.07
C ASP A 585 -0.52 -14.01 15.10
N VAL A 586 0.66 -13.61 14.62
CA VAL A 586 1.70 -13.03 15.49
C VAL A 586 1.20 -11.74 16.16
N PHE A 587 0.51 -10.86 15.42
CA PHE A 587 -0.06 -9.63 15.98
C PHE A 587 -1.00 -9.91 17.16
N ASP A 588 -1.93 -10.84 16.97
CA ASP A 588 -2.92 -11.21 17.98
C ASP A 588 -2.22 -11.80 19.23
N ALA A 589 -1.23 -12.69 19.03
CA ALA A 589 -0.47 -13.28 20.12
C ALA A 589 0.36 -12.24 20.91
N LEU A 590 0.90 -11.23 20.24
CA LEU A 590 1.63 -10.14 20.88
C LEU A 590 0.72 -9.23 21.70
N SER A 591 -0.49 -8.96 21.23
CA SER A 591 -1.47 -8.16 21.99
C SER A 591 -1.85 -8.81 23.33
N LEU A 592 -1.82 -10.15 23.41
CA LEU A 592 -2.10 -10.91 24.63
C LEU A 592 -0.98 -10.82 25.68
N LEU A 593 0.20 -10.30 25.34
CA LEU A 593 1.30 -10.11 26.29
C LEU A 593 1.08 -8.90 27.20
N LEU A 594 0.30 -7.92 26.74
CA LEU A 594 0.05 -6.67 27.46
C LEU A 594 -0.75 -6.90 28.74
N GLN A 595 -0.27 -6.30 29.83
CA GLN A 595 -1.12 -6.08 31.01
C GLN A 595 -2.24 -5.07 30.69
N PRO A 596 -3.26 -4.91 31.56
CA PRO A 596 -4.40 -4.04 31.28
C PRO A 596 -4.05 -2.60 30.89
N ASN A 597 -3.07 -1.98 31.57
CA ASN A 597 -2.59 -0.62 31.28
C ASN A 597 -1.28 -0.61 30.46
N GLY A 598 -0.97 -1.70 29.78
CA GLY A 598 0.20 -1.80 28.92
C GLY A 598 -0.02 -1.09 27.58
N VAL A 599 1.07 -0.78 26.89
CA VAL A 599 1.08 -0.19 25.56
C VAL A 599 1.89 -1.06 24.60
N MET A 600 1.28 -1.43 23.47
CA MET A 600 1.97 -2.04 22.34
C MET A 600 2.31 -0.97 21.32
N VAL A 601 3.49 -1.05 20.72
CA VAL A 601 3.99 -0.07 19.73
C VAL A 601 4.54 -0.78 18.51
N LYS A 602 4.22 -0.25 17.33
CA LYS A 602 4.77 -0.68 16.04
C LYS A 602 4.99 0.54 15.15
N ASN A 603 6.08 0.55 14.39
CA ASN A 603 6.31 1.56 13.35
C ASN A 603 5.56 1.25 12.06
N GLU A 604 5.41 2.22 11.17
CA GLU A 604 4.61 2.15 9.92
C GLU A 604 3.10 2.29 10.15
N MET A 605 2.33 2.27 9.06
CA MET A 605 0.90 2.60 9.02
C MET A 605 0.00 1.45 9.49
N TYR A 606 0.19 1.01 10.73
CA TYR A 606 -0.57 -0.09 11.34
C TYR A 606 -1.88 0.35 12.02
N LYS A 607 -2.30 1.63 11.86
CA LYS A 607 -3.44 2.21 12.59
C LYS A 607 -4.72 1.37 12.48
N ASP A 608 -5.01 0.84 11.30
CA ASP A 608 -6.25 0.09 11.07
C ASP A 608 -6.22 -1.29 11.75
N LYS A 609 -5.09 -2.01 11.70
CA LYS A 609 -4.94 -3.29 12.41
C LYS A 609 -4.93 -3.09 13.93
N PHE A 610 -4.36 -2.00 14.44
CA PHE A 610 -4.46 -1.64 15.86
C PHE A 610 -5.90 -1.31 16.25
N ASN A 611 -6.60 -0.52 15.42
CA ASN A 611 -8.02 -0.23 15.59
C ASN A 611 -8.88 -1.49 15.59
N GLU A 612 -8.43 -2.60 15.02
CA GLU A 612 -9.11 -3.89 15.06
C GLU A 612 -8.89 -4.72 16.33
N VAL A 613 -7.82 -4.46 17.09
CA VAL A 613 -7.46 -5.21 18.31
C VAL A 613 -7.51 -4.40 19.62
N PHE A 614 -7.27 -3.08 19.59
CA PHE A 614 -7.27 -2.22 20.79
C PHE A 614 -8.46 -1.26 20.88
N ASP A 615 -8.88 -0.93 22.11
CA ASP A 615 -9.94 0.05 22.38
C ASP A 615 -9.44 1.49 22.16
N TYR A 616 -8.15 1.75 22.38
CA TYR A 616 -7.50 3.03 22.13
C TYR A 616 -6.32 2.84 21.20
N THR A 617 -6.27 3.65 20.14
CA THR A 617 -5.17 3.71 19.17
C THR A 617 -4.68 5.15 19.04
N LEU A 618 -3.36 5.33 19.02
CA LEU A 618 -2.70 6.62 18.80
C LEU A 618 -1.66 6.45 17.68
N GLU A 619 -1.66 7.33 16.70
CA GLU A 619 -0.61 7.43 15.69
C GLU A 619 0.22 8.70 15.93
N LEU A 620 1.52 8.51 16.07
CA LEU A 620 2.50 9.57 16.14
C LEU A 620 3.22 9.74 14.82
N TYR A 621 3.43 10.99 14.42
CA TYR A 621 4.20 11.36 13.23
C TYR A 621 5.40 12.24 13.65
N TYR A 622 6.60 11.92 13.15
CA TYR A 622 7.80 12.71 13.43
C TYR A 622 8.85 12.58 12.32
N ILE A 623 9.85 13.47 12.35
CA ILE A 623 10.91 13.57 11.34
C ILE A 623 12.05 12.58 11.62
N CYS A 624 12.55 11.90 10.58
CA CYS A 624 13.62 10.88 10.70
C CYS A 624 14.73 11.01 9.64
N PRO A 625 16.02 11.17 10.00
CA PRO A 625 17.11 11.61 9.11
C PRO A 625 17.31 10.92 7.76
N VAL A 626 16.98 9.63 7.62
CA VAL A 626 17.21 8.88 6.37
C VAL A 626 15.96 8.71 5.53
N ILE A 627 14.82 8.52 6.18
CA ILE A 627 13.53 8.25 5.52
C ILE A 627 12.58 9.45 5.51
N CYS A 628 13.06 10.61 5.99
CA CYS A 628 12.37 11.89 6.12
C CYS A 628 11.30 11.96 7.21
N ASP A 629 10.49 10.92 7.32
CA ASP A 629 9.47 10.80 8.32
C ASP A 629 9.37 9.38 8.84
N GLN A 630 8.78 9.25 10.03
CA GLN A 630 8.46 7.98 10.63
C GLN A 630 7.13 8.09 11.35
N VAL A 631 6.40 6.99 11.35
CA VAL A 631 5.12 6.83 12.01
C VAL A 631 5.23 5.75 13.07
N LEU A 632 4.66 6.00 14.24
CA LEU A 632 4.48 5.00 15.29
C LEU A 632 3.02 4.87 15.66
N VAL A 633 2.54 3.65 15.78
CA VAL A 633 1.17 3.33 16.18
C VAL A 633 1.20 2.66 17.54
N PHE A 634 0.45 3.22 18.49
CA PHE A 634 0.30 2.72 19.85
C PHE A 634 -1.09 2.12 20.03
N GLY A 635 -1.17 1.05 20.81
CA GLY A 635 -2.40 0.35 21.14
C GLY A 635 -2.51 0.03 22.62
N SER A 636 -3.69 0.26 23.19
CA SER A 636 -4.02 -0.16 24.55
C SER A 636 -5.53 -0.37 24.71
N ASN A 637 -5.91 -1.21 25.67
CA ASN A 637 -7.31 -1.40 26.03
C ASN A 637 -7.78 -0.49 27.18
N ASN A 638 -6.86 0.02 28.00
CA ASN A 638 -7.21 0.86 29.15
C ASN A 638 -6.54 2.24 29.15
N VAL A 639 -5.55 2.47 28.29
CA VAL A 639 -4.87 3.78 28.20
C VAL A 639 -5.57 4.62 27.14
N ASP A 640 -6.42 5.53 27.59
CA ASP A 640 -6.89 6.65 26.76
C ASP A 640 -5.72 7.60 26.53
N PHE A 641 -5.02 7.46 25.40
CA PHE A 641 -3.84 8.28 25.10
C PHE A 641 -4.11 9.79 25.06
N PHE A 642 -5.36 10.21 24.87
CA PHE A 642 -5.73 11.61 24.83
C PHE A 642 -5.85 12.22 26.23
N HIS A 643 -6.42 11.46 27.17
CA HIS A 643 -6.69 11.93 28.54
C HIS A 643 -5.75 11.37 29.61
N ALA A 644 -5.01 10.31 29.30
CA ALA A 644 -4.13 9.66 30.25
C ALA A 644 -3.05 10.64 30.72
N PRO A 645 -2.74 10.68 32.03
CA PRO A 645 -1.59 11.40 32.51
C PRO A 645 -0.33 10.80 31.90
N THR A 646 0.66 11.67 31.64
CA THR A 646 1.98 11.22 31.19
C THR A 646 2.99 11.30 32.32
N TYR A 647 3.96 10.39 32.31
CA TYR A 647 4.92 10.18 33.39
C TYR A 647 6.34 10.44 32.91
N ASP A 648 7.09 11.22 33.68
CA ASP A 648 8.54 11.34 33.56
C ASP A 648 9.19 10.25 34.43
N HIS A 649 9.93 9.36 33.79
CA HIS A 649 10.62 8.24 34.43
C HIS A 649 12.07 8.58 34.83
N GLY A 650 12.52 9.82 34.61
CA GLY A 650 13.89 10.26 34.88
C GLY A 650 14.93 9.63 33.97
N VAL A 651 14.54 9.25 32.75
CA VAL A 651 15.42 8.63 31.75
C VAL A 651 16.01 9.71 30.83
N GLU A 652 17.33 9.74 30.70
CA GLU A 652 18.00 10.67 29.78
C GLU A 652 17.79 10.25 28.32
N THR A 653 17.37 11.22 27.49
CA THR A 653 17.14 11.07 26.04
C THR A 653 17.93 12.12 25.27
N PHE A 654 18.44 11.74 24.10
CA PHE A 654 19.25 12.60 23.23
C PHE A 654 18.38 13.51 22.35
N LEU A 655 17.30 12.98 21.79
CA LEU A 655 16.46 13.69 20.82
C LEU A 655 15.33 14.48 21.42
N SER A 656 14.84 14.03 22.57
CA SER A 656 13.55 14.46 23.08
C SER A 656 13.60 14.99 24.50
N ALA A 657 14.76 15.53 24.90
CA ALA A 657 15.00 16.09 26.23
C ALA A 657 13.96 17.14 26.67
N GLY A 658 13.16 17.70 25.74
CA GLY A 658 12.00 18.56 26.04
C GLY A 658 10.60 17.95 25.78
N ASN A 659 10.41 17.15 24.73
CA ASN A 659 9.06 16.76 24.26
C ASN A 659 8.53 15.44 24.83
N LEU A 660 9.40 14.52 25.27
CA LEU A 660 8.96 13.25 25.87
C LEU A 660 8.81 13.31 27.39
N HIS A 661 9.48 14.28 28.04
CA HIS A 661 9.50 14.42 29.50
C HIS A 661 8.53 15.48 30.04
N SER A 662 7.98 16.33 29.17
CA SER A 662 7.00 17.36 29.57
C SER A 662 5.56 16.86 29.40
N PRO A 663 4.71 16.97 30.45
CA PRO A 663 3.29 16.68 30.32
C PRO A 663 2.54 17.61 29.35
N ASP A 664 3.07 18.81 29.12
CA ASP A 664 2.46 19.82 28.25
C ASP A 664 2.70 19.53 26.75
N THR A 665 3.65 18.67 26.41
CA THR A 665 4.02 18.30 25.03
C THR A 665 3.43 16.96 24.58
N ARG A 666 2.47 16.40 25.34
CA ARG A 666 1.85 15.09 25.03
C ARG A 666 1.15 15.02 23.67
N PHE A 667 0.88 16.18 23.08
CA PHE A 667 0.14 16.34 21.84
C PHE A 667 1.02 16.66 20.63
N ASP A 668 2.30 16.98 20.83
CA ASP A 668 3.15 17.62 19.80
C ASP A 668 3.41 16.75 18.56
N LEU A 669 3.17 15.44 18.67
CA LEU A 669 3.41 14.45 17.60
C LEU A 669 2.16 13.67 17.24
N MET A 670 1.02 13.95 17.89
CA MET A 670 -0.20 13.18 17.69
C MET A 670 -0.84 13.56 16.35
N HIS A 671 -0.82 12.61 15.43
CA HIS A 671 -1.41 12.76 14.10
C HIS A 671 -2.81 12.16 14.03
N HIS A 672 -2.98 10.95 14.56
CA HIS A 672 -4.29 10.32 14.74
C HIS A 672 -4.51 9.85 16.17
N TYR A 673 -5.77 9.86 16.61
CA TYR A 673 -6.21 9.19 17.82
C TYR A 673 -7.59 8.61 17.58
N LYS A 674 -7.84 7.37 18.01
CA LYS A 674 -9.16 6.77 17.91
C LYS A 674 -9.49 5.98 19.16
N ARG A 675 -10.65 6.28 19.74
CA ARG A 675 -11.33 5.40 20.69
C ARG A 675 -12.29 4.51 19.91
N ASN A 676 -11.96 3.24 19.78
CA ASN A 676 -12.82 2.28 19.12
C ASN A 676 -13.86 1.73 20.10
N ILE A 677 -15.11 1.67 19.66
CA ILE A 677 -16.19 1.02 20.38
C ILE A 677 -16.59 -0.15 19.49
N ALA A 678 -16.19 -1.36 19.87
CA ALA A 678 -16.24 -2.52 19.00
C ALA A 678 -17.69 -2.82 18.51
N PRO A 679 -17.88 -3.20 17.24
CA PRO A 679 -19.06 -3.94 16.84
C PRO A 679 -19.07 -5.33 17.49
N GLU A 680 -20.26 -5.89 17.72
CA GLU A 680 -20.51 -7.16 18.43
C GLU A 680 -19.77 -8.38 17.85
N ASP A 681 -19.21 -8.30 16.64
CA ASP A 681 -18.67 -9.41 15.85
C ASP A 681 -17.24 -9.86 16.24
N LYS A 682 -16.46 -9.00 16.90
CA LYS A 682 -15.14 -9.37 17.49
C LYS A 682 -15.19 -9.57 19.00
N CYS A 683 -16.38 -9.54 19.56
CA CYS A 683 -16.63 -9.74 20.98
C CYS A 683 -16.96 -11.20 21.28
N ASN A 684 -16.38 -11.76 22.35
CA ASN A 684 -16.59 -13.14 22.83
C ASN A 684 -15.90 -14.26 22.03
N VAL A 685 -14.60 -14.13 21.75
CA VAL A 685 -13.82 -15.29 21.28
C VAL A 685 -13.64 -16.26 22.45
N THR A 686 -14.40 -17.36 22.42
CA THR A 686 -14.27 -18.43 23.40
C THR A 686 -13.19 -19.39 22.91
N PRO A 687 -12.21 -19.80 23.74
CA PRO A 687 -11.18 -20.74 23.33
C PRO A 687 -11.80 -21.98 22.67
N SER A 688 -11.29 -22.38 21.51
CA SER A 688 -11.66 -23.67 20.93
C SER A 688 -11.24 -24.78 21.91
N GLN A 689 -12.13 -25.74 22.18
CA GLN A 689 -11.83 -26.84 23.07
C GLN A 689 -10.61 -27.61 22.54
N ASP A 690 -9.58 -27.72 23.39
CA ASP A 690 -8.29 -28.34 23.12
C ASP A 690 -8.39 -29.55 22.17
N SER A 691 -7.74 -29.44 21.00
CA SER A 691 -7.44 -30.63 20.21
C SER A 691 -6.54 -31.55 21.05
N LEU A 692 -6.94 -32.82 21.20
CA LEU A 692 -6.19 -33.87 21.89
C LEU A 692 -4.95 -34.35 21.09
N LEU A 693 -4.59 -33.65 20.02
CA LEU A 693 -3.51 -34.00 19.10
C LEU A 693 -2.33 -33.04 19.29
N GLN A 694 -1.12 -33.59 19.34
CA GLN A 694 0.11 -32.80 19.31
C GLN A 694 0.34 -32.33 17.87
N GLU A 695 -0.02 -31.08 17.58
CA GLU A 695 0.08 -30.50 16.23
C GLU A 695 1.50 -30.07 15.87
N SER A 696 2.28 -29.66 16.87
CA SER A 696 3.69 -29.31 16.73
C SER A 696 4.51 -29.85 17.91
N ALA A 697 5.82 -30.02 17.68
CA ALA A 697 6.79 -30.31 18.71
C ALA A 697 7.90 -29.25 18.60
N ALA A 698 7.94 -28.34 19.57
CA ALA A 698 8.94 -27.28 19.67
C ALA A 698 9.74 -27.46 20.96
N GLY A 699 10.97 -26.96 20.96
CA GLY A 699 11.88 -27.02 22.09
C GLY A 699 12.74 -25.77 22.17
N ILE A 700 13.52 -25.66 23.25
CA ILE A 700 14.49 -24.59 23.46
C ILE A 700 15.85 -25.16 23.82
N ILE A 701 16.91 -24.47 23.43
CA ILE A 701 18.25 -24.67 23.97
C ILE A 701 18.63 -23.43 24.75
N GLU A 702 18.75 -23.53 26.07
CA GLU A 702 19.42 -22.52 26.87
C GLU A 702 20.94 -22.70 26.72
N ILE A 703 21.56 -21.73 26.08
CA ILE A 703 23.02 -21.59 26.00
C ILE A 703 23.44 -20.91 27.30
N LEU A 704 24.14 -21.63 28.16
CA LEU A 704 24.61 -21.11 29.45
C LEU A 704 26.13 -21.21 29.54
N ASN A 705 26.77 -20.10 29.87
CA ASN A 705 28.21 -19.98 30.10
C ASN A 705 28.42 -19.61 31.57
N ALA A 706 29.24 -20.35 32.31
CA ALA A 706 29.59 -20.02 33.68
C ALA A 706 31.12 -19.92 33.82
N GLU A 707 31.58 -18.77 34.30
CA GLU A 707 32.99 -18.41 34.48
C GLU A 707 33.35 -18.37 35.98
N LYS A 708 34.65 -18.45 36.29
CA LYS A 708 35.17 -18.43 37.67
C LYS A 708 34.49 -19.45 38.57
N VAL A 709 34.30 -20.67 38.05
CA VAL A 709 33.67 -21.76 38.79
C VAL A 709 34.55 -22.22 39.96
N SER A 710 33.91 -22.62 41.06
CA SER A 710 34.61 -23.00 42.29
C SER A 710 34.70 -24.51 42.52
N VAL A 711 34.08 -25.29 41.64
CA VAL A 711 34.09 -26.76 41.68
C VAL A 711 35.21 -27.33 40.80
N ALA A 712 35.59 -28.58 41.06
CA ALA A 712 36.52 -29.30 40.19
C ALA A 712 35.89 -29.52 38.82
N LEU A 713 36.59 -29.11 37.76
CA LEU A 713 36.22 -29.35 36.38
C LEU A 713 36.87 -30.66 35.91
N ASP A 714 36.21 -31.77 36.23
CA ASP A 714 36.54 -33.14 35.79
C ASP A 714 35.24 -33.97 35.64
N GLU A 715 35.35 -35.29 35.48
CA GLU A 715 34.19 -36.19 35.32
C GLU A 715 33.16 -36.08 36.46
N SER A 716 33.55 -35.62 37.66
CA SER A 716 32.63 -35.43 38.80
C SER A 716 31.53 -34.41 38.53
N ILE A 717 31.72 -33.52 37.55
CA ILE A 717 30.72 -32.52 37.13
C ILE A 717 29.39 -33.17 36.74
N LEU A 718 29.41 -34.37 36.17
CA LEU A 718 28.19 -35.05 35.75
C LEU A 718 27.35 -35.53 36.93
N GLY A 719 27.97 -35.82 38.08
CA GLY A 719 27.26 -36.10 39.31
C GLY A 719 26.52 -34.85 39.83
N ILE A 720 27.16 -33.67 39.71
CA ILE A 720 26.57 -32.39 40.07
C ILE A 720 25.39 -32.07 39.14
N VAL A 721 25.57 -32.19 37.82
CA VAL A 721 24.51 -31.94 36.83
C VAL A 721 23.33 -32.87 37.03
N LYS A 722 23.58 -34.18 37.18
CA LYS A 722 22.53 -35.19 37.40
C LYS A 722 21.72 -34.91 38.67
N SER A 723 22.38 -34.70 39.80
CA SER A 723 21.70 -34.43 41.07
C SER A 723 20.92 -33.11 41.05
N THR A 724 21.45 -32.09 40.37
CA THR A 724 20.78 -30.80 40.19
C THR A 724 19.51 -30.95 39.35
N ALA A 725 19.59 -31.60 38.18
CA ALA A 725 18.43 -31.84 37.31
C ALA A 725 17.31 -32.61 38.04
N GLN A 726 17.66 -33.67 38.77
CA GLN A 726 16.70 -34.44 39.56
C GLN A 726 16.06 -33.60 40.68
N SER A 727 16.82 -32.69 41.32
CA SER A 727 16.29 -31.82 42.37
C SER A 727 15.30 -30.78 41.85
N VAL A 728 15.41 -30.38 40.58
CA VAL A 728 14.49 -29.47 39.89
C VAL A 728 13.25 -30.21 39.37
N GLY A 729 13.32 -31.54 39.25
CA GLY A 729 12.21 -32.41 38.89
C GLY A 729 12.28 -32.98 37.48
N PHE A 730 13.47 -33.09 36.88
CA PHE A 730 13.68 -33.77 35.60
C PHE A 730 14.00 -35.26 35.78
N ASP A 731 13.52 -36.09 34.84
CA ASP A 731 13.64 -37.54 34.91
C ASP A 731 14.88 -38.03 34.15
N VAL A 732 15.99 -38.24 34.87
CA VAL A 732 17.25 -38.75 34.30
C VAL A 732 17.15 -40.25 34.02
N THR A 733 17.23 -40.63 32.75
CA THR A 733 16.94 -42.00 32.29
C THR A 733 18.16 -42.86 32.02
N ILE A 734 19.31 -42.23 31.77
CA ILE A 734 20.55 -42.88 31.31
C ILE A 734 21.73 -42.41 32.16
N ASP A 735 22.71 -43.29 32.37
CA ASP A 735 23.95 -42.93 33.07
C ASP A 735 24.72 -41.85 32.29
N PRO A 736 25.27 -40.83 32.98
CA PRO A 736 25.99 -39.76 32.31
C PRO A 736 27.16 -40.28 31.47
N VAL A 737 27.35 -39.70 30.30
CA VAL A 737 28.45 -40.01 29.39
C VAL A 737 29.52 -38.95 29.53
N PHE A 738 30.79 -39.34 29.73
CA PHE A 738 31.95 -38.43 29.74
C PHE A 738 33.01 -38.92 28.76
N ASP A 739 33.52 -38.03 27.91
CA ASP A 739 34.65 -38.28 26.99
C ASP A 739 35.31 -36.94 26.62
N ASN A 740 36.63 -36.84 26.76
CA ASN A 740 37.45 -35.68 26.35
C ASN A 740 36.89 -34.31 26.73
N GLU A 741 36.77 -34.01 28.03
CA GLU A 741 36.30 -32.71 28.56
C GLU A 741 34.86 -32.33 28.16
N PHE A 742 34.10 -33.30 27.65
CA PHE A 742 32.68 -33.21 27.37
C PHE A 742 31.91 -34.27 28.15
N GLY A 743 30.75 -33.89 28.68
CA GLY A 743 29.79 -34.85 29.19
C GLY A 743 28.34 -34.46 28.95
N ALA A 744 27.44 -35.46 28.98
CA ALA A 744 26.02 -35.24 28.78
C ALA A 744 25.16 -36.06 29.75
N VAL A 745 24.06 -35.45 30.21
CA VAL A 745 23.00 -36.08 31.00
C VAL A 745 21.72 -36.08 30.15
N ILE A 746 21.21 -37.26 29.84
CA ILE A 746 19.98 -37.44 29.04
C ILE A 746 18.78 -37.65 29.97
N MET A 747 17.68 -36.96 29.67
CA MET A 747 16.43 -36.95 30.44
C MET A 747 15.25 -37.27 29.51
N GLU A 748 14.08 -37.61 30.06
CA GLU A 748 12.88 -37.77 29.23
C GLU A 748 12.47 -36.45 28.56
N GLU A 749 12.69 -35.32 29.22
CA GLU A 749 12.25 -34.00 28.79
C GLU A 749 13.33 -33.20 28.04
N GLY A 750 14.55 -33.71 27.95
CA GLY A 750 15.67 -32.96 27.38
C GLY A 750 17.04 -33.62 27.57
N TYR A 751 18.10 -32.87 27.28
CA TYR A 751 19.46 -33.20 27.70
C TYR A 751 20.20 -31.98 28.25
N ILE A 752 21.18 -32.24 29.11
CA ILE A 752 22.14 -31.25 29.57
C ILE A 752 23.52 -31.68 29.07
N ALA A 753 24.10 -30.92 28.16
CA ALA A 753 25.48 -31.11 27.71
C ALA A 753 26.40 -30.13 28.45
N ALA A 754 27.55 -30.60 28.92
CA ALA A 754 28.53 -29.82 29.68
C ALA A 754 29.92 -29.96 29.04
N ARG A 755 30.54 -28.83 28.70
CA ARG A 755 31.91 -28.74 28.20
C ARG A 755 32.76 -27.95 29.19
N ILE A 756 33.91 -28.48 29.58
CA ILE A 756 34.73 -27.91 30.65
C ILE A 756 36.08 -27.43 30.14
N TRP A 757 36.54 -26.31 30.69
CA TRP A 757 37.87 -25.73 30.46
C TRP A 757 38.54 -25.45 31.80
N PRO A 758 39.28 -26.43 32.35
CA PRO A 758 39.84 -26.32 33.71
C PRO A 758 40.83 -25.17 33.89
N LYS A 759 41.55 -24.74 32.84
CA LYS A 759 42.55 -23.66 32.95
C LYS A 759 41.91 -22.27 33.01
N GLU A 760 40.76 -22.13 32.37
CA GLU A 760 39.99 -20.89 32.25
C GLU A 760 38.90 -20.78 33.32
N GLU A 761 38.79 -21.77 34.23
CA GLU A 761 37.73 -21.87 35.25
C GLU A 761 36.32 -21.72 34.64
N TYR A 762 36.14 -22.32 33.46
CA TYR A 762 34.98 -22.11 32.59
C TYR A 762 34.23 -23.41 32.29
N ILE A 763 32.90 -23.34 32.30
CA ILE A 763 32.01 -24.42 31.88
C ILE A 763 30.90 -23.88 30.97
N ALA A 764 30.69 -24.56 29.85
CA ALA A 764 29.61 -24.28 28.92
C ALA A 764 28.54 -25.37 29.05
N PHE A 765 27.29 -24.96 29.27
CA PHE A 765 26.13 -25.83 29.27
C PHE A 765 25.26 -25.60 28.02
N ASP A 766 24.70 -26.69 27.50
CA ASP A 766 23.53 -26.68 26.63
C ASP A 766 22.38 -27.33 27.39
N LEU A 767 21.32 -26.57 27.71
CA LEU A 767 20.08 -27.13 28.27
C LEU A 767 19.06 -27.24 27.15
N ASN A 768 19.07 -28.36 26.42
CA ASN A 768 18.10 -28.60 25.35
C ASN A 768 16.87 -29.30 25.93
N LEU A 769 15.73 -28.60 25.93
CA LEU A 769 14.48 -29.05 26.53
C LEU A 769 13.35 -29.06 25.49
N TRP A 770 12.67 -30.19 25.38
CA TRP A 770 11.43 -30.37 24.61
C TRP A 770 10.21 -30.67 25.52
N GLY A 771 10.43 -30.70 26.82
CA GLY A 771 9.41 -30.80 27.84
C GLY A 771 9.82 -30.05 29.11
N LYS A 772 8.85 -29.70 29.97
CA LYS A 772 9.07 -28.89 31.17
C LYS A 772 9.87 -27.60 30.89
N THR A 773 9.68 -26.99 29.72
CA THR A 773 10.46 -25.82 29.27
C THR A 773 10.29 -24.62 30.21
N TYR A 774 9.13 -24.49 30.87
CA TYR A 774 8.86 -23.48 31.91
C TYR A 774 9.76 -23.60 33.16
N LEU A 775 10.50 -24.71 33.34
CA LEU A 775 11.47 -24.87 34.44
C LEU A 775 12.91 -24.47 34.05
N VAL A 776 13.16 -24.01 32.81
CA VAL A 776 14.51 -23.72 32.31
C VAL A 776 15.27 -22.73 33.20
N ASP A 777 14.62 -21.66 33.68
CA ASP A 777 15.27 -20.67 34.55
C ASP A 777 15.59 -21.23 35.94
N THR A 778 14.74 -22.12 36.45
CA THR A 778 14.98 -22.81 37.72
C THR A 778 16.19 -23.74 37.57
N LEU A 779 16.26 -24.48 36.46
CA LEU A 779 17.39 -25.38 36.15
C LEU A 779 18.69 -24.59 35.96
N LYS A 780 18.67 -23.53 35.17
CA LYS A 780 19.80 -22.61 34.95
C LYS A 780 20.35 -22.08 36.27
N SER A 781 19.48 -21.50 37.10
CA SER A 781 19.87 -20.92 38.39
C SER A 781 20.45 -21.97 39.33
N ALA A 782 19.87 -23.18 39.35
CA ALA A 782 20.35 -24.29 40.15
C ALA A 782 21.75 -24.75 39.69
N LEU A 783 22.00 -24.85 38.38
CA LEU A 783 23.29 -25.25 37.81
C LEU A 783 24.39 -24.23 38.09
N VAL A 784 24.13 -22.93 37.86
CA VAL A 784 25.07 -21.84 38.16
C VAL A 784 25.48 -21.88 39.64
N LYS A 785 24.49 -22.04 40.53
CA LYS A 785 24.73 -22.19 41.96
C LYS A 785 25.52 -23.46 42.30
N ALA A 786 25.23 -24.57 41.63
CA ALA A 786 25.87 -25.85 41.89
C ALA A 786 27.36 -25.87 41.47
N VAL A 787 27.73 -25.14 40.42
CA VAL A 787 29.15 -24.93 40.03
C VAL A 787 29.81 -23.76 40.78
N GLY A 788 29.04 -23.05 41.60
CA GLY A 788 29.49 -21.94 42.43
C GLY A 788 30.05 -20.76 41.64
N SER A 789 29.47 -20.48 40.46
CA SER A 789 29.80 -19.29 39.66
C SER A 789 28.89 -18.12 40.04
N LYS A 790 29.42 -16.90 39.93
CA LYS A 790 28.66 -15.64 39.98
C LYS A 790 28.69 -14.88 38.65
N ASP A 791 29.57 -15.29 37.76
CA ASP A 791 29.80 -14.66 36.46
C ASP A 791 29.31 -15.64 35.42
N TYR A 792 28.06 -15.46 34.98
CA TYR A 792 27.46 -16.31 33.97
C TYR A 792 26.79 -15.45 32.89
N SER A 793 26.64 -16.03 31.71
CA SER A 793 25.84 -15.45 30.64
C SER A 793 24.93 -16.51 30.02
N SER A 794 23.74 -16.12 29.59
CA SER A 794 22.84 -17.03 28.91
C SER A 794 21.88 -16.38 27.92
N TYR A 795 21.38 -17.19 27.01
CA TYR A 795 20.30 -16.88 26.08
C TYR A 795 19.69 -18.18 25.54
N ARG A 796 18.53 -18.08 24.90
CA ARG A 796 17.79 -19.21 24.35
C ARG A 796 17.87 -19.23 22.84
N VAL A 797 17.89 -20.42 22.27
CA VAL A 797 17.68 -20.68 20.85
C VAL A 797 16.49 -21.61 20.71
N VAL A 798 15.52 -21.24 19.87
CA VAL A 798 14.30 -22.01 19.62
C VAL A 798 14.60 -23.08 18.58
N VAL A 799 14.30 -24.33 18.94
CA VAL A 799 14.61 -25.53 18.15
C VAL A 799 13.39 -26.44 18.03
N GLY A 800 13.53 -27.57 17.34
CA GLY A 800 12.50 -28.61 17.35
C GLY A 800 12.37 -29.30 18.70
N GLY A 801 11.20 -29.90 18.94
CA GLY A 801 10.96 -30.80 20.05
C GLY A 801 10.83 -32.27 19.61
N ILE A 802 10.52 -33.16 20.55
CA ILE A 802 10.24 -34.58 20.29
C ILE A 802 8.74 -34.86 20.41
N TYR A 803 8.16 -35.50 19.38
CA TYR A 803 6.78 -35.97 19.44
C TYR A 803 6.62 -37.11 20.44
N GLY A 804 5.48 -37.12 21.15
CA GLY A 804 5.17 -38.15 22.13
C GLY A 804 6.03 -38.08 23.40
N SER A 805 6.65 -36.93 23.70
CA SER A 805 7.29 -36.66 24.99
C SER A 805 6.35 -36.98 26.16
N SER A 806 6.84 -37.54 27.26
CA SER A 806 5.99 -37.92 28.40
C SER A 806 5.24 -36.73 29.03
N THR A 807 5.75 -35.51 28.86
CA THR A 807 5.23 -34.29 29.49
C THR A 807 4.40 -33.37 28.58
N TRP A 808 4.33 -33.63 27.26
CA TRP A 808 3.80 -32.66 26.28
C TRP A 808 2.39 -32.13 26.60
N LYS A 809 1.55 -32.97 27.22
CA LYS A 809 0.17 -32.60 27.61
C LYS A 809 0.14 -31.62 28.76
N GLU A 810 1.05 -31.74 29.71
CA GLU A 810 1.15 -30.82 30.84
C GLU A 810 1.81 -29.52 30.39
N ASP A 811 2.84 -29.61 29.54
CA ASP A 811 3.50 -28.42 28.96
C ASP A 811 2.50 -27.55 28.19
N LYS A 812 1.66 -28.15 27.35
CA LYS A 812 0.60 -27.42 26.60
C LYS A 812 -0.34 -26.62 27.51
N LYS A 813 -0.49 -26.96 28.79
CA LYS A 813 -1.34 -26.18 29.72
C LYS A 813 -0.67 -24.89 30.19
N VAL A 814 0.65 -24.87 30.31
CA VAL A 814 1.42 -23.83 31.01
C VAL A 814 2.34 -23.02 30.10
N VAL A 815 2.31 -23.24 28.78
CA VAL A 815 2.99 -22.43 27.77
C VAL A 815 2.06 -21.98 26.65
N GLY A 816 2.48 -20.93 25.95
CA GLY A 816 1.85 -20.38 24.76
C GLY A 816 0.60 -19.56 25.03
N PRO A 817 0.12 -18.79 24.03
CA PRO A 817 -1.04 -17.95 24.20
C PRO A 817 -2.29 -18.79 24.47
N LYS A 818 -3.08 -18.37 25.45
CA LYS A 818 -4.45 -18.88 25.67
C LYS A 818 -5.41 -17.84 25.13
N ILE A 819 -6.40 -18.27 24.35
CA ILE A 819 -7.44 -17.38 23.83
C ILE A 819 -8.15 -16.74 25.02
N LYS A 820 -7.95 -15.43 25.19
CA LYS A 820 -8.66 -14.57 26.12
C LYS A 820 -9.34 -13.49 25.29
N GLN A 821 -10.50 -13.04 25.76
CA GLN A 821 -11.19 -11.90 25.18
C GLN A 821 -10.24 -10.70 25.11
N LEU A 822 -10.04 -10.16 23.92
CA LEU A 822 -9.04 -9.12 23.64
C LEU A 822 -9.51 -7.72 24.05
N ARG A 823 -10.82 -7.50 24.28
CA ARG A 823 -11.43 -6.17 24.43
C ARG A 823 -12.56 -6.09 25.45
N HIS A 824 -12.82 -4.88 25.93
CA HIS A 824 -14.05 -4.58 26.66
C HIS A 824 -15.18 -4.31 25.66
N CYS A 825 -16.24 -5.14 25.71
CA CYS A 825 -17.26 -5.17 24.66
C CYS A 825 -18.60 -4.55 25.04
N ASP A 826 -18.70 -3.99 26.24
CA ASP A 826 -19.89 -3.26 26.66
C ASP A 826 -19.78 -1.83 26.13
N GLU A 827 -20.79 -1.35 25.39
CA GLU A 827 -20.89 0.09 25.09
C GLU A 827 -21.07 0.82 26.43
N ASP A 828 -20.16 1.75 26.76
CA ASP A 828 -20.34 2.70 27.86
C ASP A 828 -21.47 3.70 27.50
N ILE A 829 -22.72 3.24 27.45
CA ILE A 829 -23.87 4.13 27.24
C ILE A 829 -24.22 4.77 28.57
N VAL A 830 -24.11 6.10 28.63
CA VAL A 830 -24.63 6.87 29.76
C VAL A 830 -26.16 6.82 29.73
N THR A 831 -26.75 6.07 30.66
CA THR A 831 -28.20 5.88 30.78
C THR A 831 -28.90 6.95 31.61
N GLU A 832 -28.14 7.74 32.36
CA GLU A 832 -28.63 8.84 33.19
C GLU A 832 -28.45 10.22 32.50
N GLY A 833 -29.09 11.26 33.05
CA GLY A 833 -28.99 12.63 32.52
C GLY A 833 -29.98 12.96 31.39
N THR A 834 -30.02 14.23 31.01
CA THR A 834 -30.83 14.74 29.89
C THR A 834 -30.09 15.88 29.21
N LEU A 835 -29.90 15.79 27.89
CA LEU A 835 -29.22 16.81 27.09
C LEU A 835 -30.23 17.54 26.21
N ASP A 836 -30.25 18.86 26.31
CA ASP A 836 -30.88 19.75 25.32
C ASP A 836 -29.93 19.86 24.13
N ASP A 837 -30.33 19.30 22.99
CA ASP A 837 -29.52 19.20 21.78
C ASP A 837 -29.25 20.56 21.14
N LYS A 838 -30.23 21.47 21.16
CA LYS A 838 -30.07 22.84 20.64
C LYS A 838 -29.10 23.64 21.50
N LEU A 839 -29.18 23.49 22.82
CA LEU A 839 -28.24 24.11 23.75
C LEU A 839 -26.82 23.55 23.56
N ALA A 840 -26.69 22.23 23.44
CA ALA A 840 -25.40 21.58 23.22
C ALA A 840 -24.74 22.01 21.90
N LEU A 841 -25.52 22.08 20.82
CA LEU A 841 -25.09 22.61 19.53
C LEU A 841 -24.62 24.07 19.65
N GLY A 842 -25.43 24.93 20.26
CA GLY A 842 -25.09 26.35 20.44
C GLY A 842 -23.78 26.54 21.23
N ILE A 843 -23.62 25.82 22.34
CA ILE A 843 -22.37 25.84 23.13
C ILE A 843 -21.19 25.34 22.30
N THR A 844 -21.34 24.24 21.57
CA THR A 844 -20.27 23.67 20.75
C THR A 844 -19.80 24.67 19.70
N VAL A 845 -20.73 25.29 18.99
CA VAL A 845 -20.43 26.28 17.95
C VAL A 845 -19.74 27.51 18.54
N GLU A 846 -20.12 27.97 19.73
CA GLU A 846 -19.43 29.07 20.42
C GLU A 846 -18.00 28.70 20.83
N GLU A 847 -17.78 27.49 21.37
CA GLU A 847 -16.46 27.08 21.86
C GLU A 847 -15.45 26.79 20.74
N VAL A 848 -15.90 26.52 19.50
CA VAL A 848 -15.00 26.38 18.35
C VAL A 848 -14.59 27.70 17.70
N VAL A 849 -15.29 28.82 17.97
CA VAL A 849 -14.97 30.13 17.37
C VAL A 849 -13.49 30.51 17.55
N PRO A 850 -12.87 30.33 18.74
CA PRO A 850 -11.46 30.63 18.94
C PRO A 850 -10.49 29.74 18.14
N LEU A 851 -10.93 28.56 17.66
CA LEU A 851 -10.10 27.68 16.83
C LEU A 851 -9.78 28.29 15.48
N THR A 852 -10.61 29.22 14.97
CA THR A 852 -10.36 29.94 13.71
C THR A 852 -9.09 30.79 13.75
N LYS A 853 -8.60 31.16 14.94
CA LYS A 853 -7.48 32.09 15.19
C LYS A 853 -7.59 33.45 14.46
N ALA A 854 -8.78 33.82 13.98
CA ALA A 854 -9.04 35.06 13.24
C ALA A 854 -9.63 36.17 14.14
N LYS A 855 -9.39 37.44 13.79
CA LYS A 855 -9.86 38.61 14.58
C LYS A 855 -11.14 39.27 14.06
N ASP A 856 -11.52 39.00 12.81
CA ASP A 856 -12.72 39.54 12.14
C ASP A 856 -13.49 38.39 11.48
N ILE A 857 -14.06 37.49 12.29
CA ILE A 857 -14.60 36.21 11.80
C ILE A 857 -15.84 36.44 10.93
N THR A 858 -15.79 35.90 9.71
CA THR A 858 -16.96 35.72 8.84
C THR A 858 -17.39 34.27 8.89
N ALA A 859 -18.63 34.02 9.34
CA ALA A 859 -19.20 32.69 9.47
C ALA A 859 -20.33 32.46 8.46
N ALA A 860 -20.34 31.32 7.78
CA ALA A 860 -21.50 30.84 7.03
C ALA A 860 -22.24 29.79 7.86
N VAL A 861 -23.56 29.91 7.96
CA VAL A 861 -24.41 28.94 8.68
C VAL A 861 -25.45 28.38 7.72
N MET A 862 -25.35 27.08 7.48
CA MET A 862 -26.31 26.35 6.67
C MET A 862 -27.44 25.88 7.57
N CYS A 863 -28.63 26.42 7.31
CA CYS A 863 -29.85 26.11 8.04
C CYS A 863 -30.76 25.25 7.15
N GLY A 864 -31.80 24.66 7.76
CA GLY A 864 -32.93 24.11 7.01
C GLY A 864 -33.71 25.19 6.25
N LEU A 865 -35.02 25.02 6.12
CA LEU A 865 -35.85 26.03 5.44
C LEU A 865 -35.84 27.36 6.21
N ALA A 866 -35.92 28.49 5.49
CA ALA A 866 -35.79 29.83 6.07
C ALA A 866 -36.82 30.19 7.17
N ASN A 867 -37.90 29.40 7.30
CA ASN A 867 -38.93 29.54 8.31
C ASN A 867 -38.71 28.63 9.55
N GLU A 868 -37.69 27.79 9.56
CA GLU A 868 -37.35 26.89 10.66
C GLU A 868 -36.36 27.53 11.64
N GLU A 869 -36.28 26.97 12.85
CA GLU A 869 -35.33 27.44 13.86
C GLU A 869 -33.91 26.94 13.54
N CYS A 870 -32.94 27.85 13.52
CA CYS A 870 -31.53 27.55 13.30
C CYS A 870 -30.68 27.97 14.52
N PRO A 871 -30.46 27.08 15.50
CA PRO A 871 -29.75 27.39 16.75
C PRO A 871 -28.34 27.95 16.54
N SER A 872 -27.60 27.43 15.56
CA SER A 872 -26.24 27.87 15.27
C SER A 872 -26.19 29.34 14.80
N LEU A 873 -27.15 29.74 13.95
CA LEU A 873 -27.28 31.11 13.45
C LEU A 873 -27.52 32.10 14.60
N LYS A 874 -28.42 31.74 15.53
CA LYS A 874 -28.72 32.55 16.72
C LYS A 874 -27.50 32.72 17.62
N SER A 875 -26.78 31.63 17.88
CA SER A 875 -25.61 31.61 18.77
C SER A 875 -24.49 32.49 18.20
N LEU A 876 -24.12 32.28 16.93
CA LEU A 876 -23.06 33.04 16.26
C LEU A 876 -23.41 34.53 16.05
N SER A 877 -24.67 34.86 15.77
CA SER A 877 -25.10 36.26 15.61
C SER A 877 -24.96 37.08 16.90
N SER A 878 -24.90 36.41 18.06
CA SER A 878 -24.70 37.05 19.36
C SER A 878 -23.25 36.99 19.88
N HIS A 879 -22.36 36.29 19.17
CA HIS A 879 -20.98 36.08 19.60
C HIS A 879 -20.10 37.29 19.32
N SER A 880 -19.35 37.78 20.32
CA SER A 880 -18.62 39.05 20.23
C SER A 880 -17.46 39.06 19.22
N GLU A 881 -16.90 37.90 18.89
CA GLU A 881 -15.79 37.76 17.94
C GLU A 881 -16.25 37.53 16.49
N VAL A 882 -17.56 37.27 16.27
CA VAL A 882 -18.11 37.00 14.94
C VAL A 882 -18.71 38.29 14.38
N LYS A 883 -18.08 38.83 13.33
CA LYS A 883 -18.42 40.14 12.78
C LYS A 883 -19.55 40.07 11.76
N LYS A 884 -19.58 38.99 10.97
CA LYS A 884 -20.57 38.77 9.92
C LYS A 884 -21.00 37.31 9.93
N VAL A 885 -22.31 37.08 9.98
CA VAL A 885 -22.91 35.75 9.85
C VAL A 885 -23.76 35.73 8.58
N ILE A 886 -23.47 34.77 7.69
CA ILE A 886 -24.13 34.59 6.41
C ILE A 886 -25.04 33.36 6.54
N PRO A 887 -26.36 33.53 6.62
CA PRO A 887 -27.27 32.39 6.59
C PRO A 887 -27.40 31.87 5.16
N ILE A 888 -27.22 30.56 4.97
CA ILE A 888 -27.49 29.84 3.73
C ILE A 888 -28.67 28.91 4.03
N TYR A 889 -29.78 29.08 3.33
CA TYR A 889 -30.98 28.28 3.55
C TYR A 889 -31.14 27.21 2.49
N GLU A 890 -31.79 26.12 2.86
CA GLU A 890 -32.17 25.07 1.92
C GLU A 890 -33.15 25.62 0.86
N CYS A 891 -32.91 25.26 -0.40
CA CYS A 891 -33.75 25.70 -1.53
C CYS A 891 -35.11 24.99 -1.55
N GLN A 892 -36.14 25.66 -2.06
CA GLN A 892 -37.46 25.05 -2.28
C GLN A 892 -37.45 24.24 -3.59
N GLY A 893 -37.63 22.92 -3.52
CA GLY A 893 -37.66 22.05 -4.71
C GLY A 893 -37.68 20.54 -4.41
N GLY A 894 -38.00 19.72 -5.43
CA GLY A 894 -38.06 18.25 -5.34
C GLY A 894 -36.69 17.56 -5.33
N GLU A 895 -36.66 16.22 -5.30
CA GLU A 895 -35.41 15.42 -5.25
C GLU A 895 -34.68 15.27 -6.61
N GLU A 896 -35.12 16.02 -7.62
CA GLU A 896 -34.68 15.88 -9.00
C GLU A 896 -33.34 16.61 -9.26
N LEU A 897 -32.49 16.06 -10.13
CA LEU A 897 -31.15 16.58 -10.45
C LEU A 897 -31.15 18.06 -10.83
N GLU A 898 -32.08 18.46 -11.70
CA GLU A 898 -32.20 19.85 -12.18
C GLU A 898 -32.46 20.82 -11.03
N SER A 899 -33.28 20.41 -10.05
CA SER A 899 -33.58 21.21 -8.87
C SER A 899 -32.36 21.37 -7.96
N MET A 900 -31.53 20.32 -7.82
CA MET A 900 -30.29 20.40 -7.05
C MET A 900 -29.25 21.30 -7.74
N ILE A 901 -29.09 21.18 -9.06
CA ILE A 901 -28.19 22.04 -9.85
C ILE A 901 -28.62 23.51 -9.75
N ALA A 902 -29.92 23.79 -9.89
CA ALA A 902 -30.45 25.15 -9.73
C ALA A 902 -30.21 25.70 -8.31
N CYS A 903 -30.33 24.85 -7.29
CA CYS A 903 -30.02 25.22 -5.92
C CYS A 903 -28.53 25.51 -5.73
N GLU A 904 -27.64 24.65 -6.22
CA GLU A 904 -26.19 24.87 -6.19
C GLU A 904 -25.80 26.20 -6.85
N ALA A 905 -26.35 26.47 -8.05
CA ALA A 905 -26.12 27.73 -8.74
C ALA A 905 -26.62 28.93 -7.95
N THR A 906 -27.75 28.80 -7.24
CA THR A 906 -28.27 29.88 -6.38
C THR A 906 -27.32 30.15 -5.20
N VAL A 907 -26.87 29.10 -4.51
CA VAL A 907 -25.93 29.22 -3.39
C VAL A 907 -24.59 29.82 -3.85
N LEU A 908 -24.05 29.37 -4.98
CA LEU A 908 -22.82 29.91 -5.56
C LEU A 908 -22.96 31.40 -5.89
N ASN A 909 -24.04 31.79 -6.57
CA ASN A 909 -24.31 33.20 -6.87
C ASN A 909 -24.41 34.06 -5.60
N GLU A 910 -25.04 33.56 -4.53
CA GLU A 910 -25.11 34.28 -3.25
C GLU A 910 -23.71 34.47 -2.64
N LEU A 911 -22.88 33.42 -2.63
CA LEU A 911 -21.51 33.50 -2.15
C LEU A 911 -20.66 34.46 -3.00
N GLU A 912 -20.74 34.38 -4.32
CA GLU A 912 -20.04 35.27 -5.25
C GLU A 912 -20.42 36.73 -5.01
N ASN A 913 -21.72 37.05 -4.97
CA ASN A 913 -22.19 38.41 -4.70
C ASN A 913 -21.71 38.95 -3.33
N ILE A 914 -21.55 38.07 -2.34
CA ILE A 914 -21.07 38.46 -1.01
C ILE A 914 -19.58 38.79 -1.02
N PHE A 915 -18.79 38.06 -1.79
CA PHE A 915 -17.33 38.15 -1.80
C PHE A 915 -16.75 38.95 -2.97
N GLU A 916 -17.55 39.29 -3.99
CA GLU A 916 -17.16 40.04 -5.17
C GLU A 916 -16.44 41.35 -4.81
N GLY A 917 -15.20 41.51 -5.32
CA GLY A 917 -14.39 42.70 -5.08
C GLY A 917 -13.91 42.89 -3.63
N THR A 918 -14.06 41.88 -2.76
CA THR A 918 -13.59 41.91 -1.37
C THR A 918 -12.40 40.97 -1.16
N SER A 919 -11.57 41.26 -0.17
CA SER A 919 -10.52 40.33 0.30
C SER A 919 -10.97 39.49 1.50
N ASN A 920 -12.24 39.57 1.88
CA ASN A 920 -12.78 38.80 3.00
C ASN A 920 -13.00 37.36 2.56
N LYS A 921 -12.82 36.40 3.48
CA LYS A 921 -13.07 34.97 3.23
C LYS A 921 -13.79 34.36 4.45
N LEU A 922 -14.41 33.19 4.25
CA LEU A 922 -15.06 32.41 5.30
C LEU A 922 -14.02 31.79 6.23
N ASN A 923 -14.17 32.03 7.54
CA ASN A 923 -13.33 31.43 8.58
C ASN A 923 -14.04 30.31 9.33
N LEU A 924 -15.38 30.34 9.37
CA LEU A 924 -16.20 29.36 10.06
C LEU A 924 -17.39 28.96 9.17
N VAL A 925 -17.63 27.67 9.07
CA VAL A 925 -18.75 27.08 8.33
C VAL A 925 -19.49 26.16 9.29
N VAL A 926 -20.77 26.39 9.51
CA VAL A 926 -21.58 25.55 10.40
C VAL A 926 -22.73 24.94 9.62
N LEU A 927 -22.78 23.61 9.61
CA LEU A 927 -23.89 22.83 9.09
C LEU A 927 -24.78 22.46 10.28
N ASP A 928 -25.83 23.24 10.45
CA ASP A 928 -26.76 23.12 11.57
C ASP A 928 -27.49 21.76 11.54
N GLY A 929 -27.96 21.30 12.70
CA GLY A 929 -28.74 20.06 12.81
C GLY A 929 -30.04 20.08 12.00
N SER A 930 -30.54 21.27 11.62
CA SER A 930 -31.69 21.45 10.75
C SER A 930 -31.42 21.23 9.25
N ALA A 931 -30.17 21.38 8.78
CA ALA A 931 -29.86 21.26 7.35
C ALA A 931 -30.02 19.81 6.85
N SER A 932 -30.67 19.62 5.70
CA SER A 932 -30.96 18.30 5.14
C SER A 932 -29.73 17.61 4.54
N PHE A 933 -29.87 16.30 4.28
CA PHE A 933 -28.88 15.50 3.55
C PHE A 933 -28.52 16.11 2.19
N LYS A 934 -29.51 16.54 1.40
CA LYS A 934 -29.30 17.11 0.07
C LYS A 934 -28.53 18.42 0.13
N MET A 935 -28.81 19.25 1.14
CA MET A 935 -28.05 20.47 1.34
C MET A 935 -26.56 20.16 1.60
N HIS A 936 -26.24 19.07 2.30
CA HIS A 936 -24.85 18.63 2.47
C HIS A 936 -24.25 18.10 1.17
N GLN A 937 -25.03 17.43 0.31
CA GLN A 937 -24.56 17.00 -1.01
C GLN A 937 -24.17 18.20 -1.88
N ILE A 938 -25.03 19.22 -1.93
CA ILE A 938 -24.78 20.47 -2.67
C ILE A 938 -23.57 21.19 -2.10
N MET A 939 -23.50 21.32 -0.77
CA MET A 939 -22.40 22.03 -0.13
C MET A 939 -21.08 21.28 -0.24
N ASN A 940 -21.10 19.94 -0.28
CA ASN A 940 -19.91 19.14 -0.56
C ASN A 940 -19.45 19.41 -2.00
N SER A 941 -20.38 19.43 -2.97
CA SER A 941 -20.07 19.75 -4.37
C SER A 941 -19.42 21.12 -4.52
N ILE A 942 -19.86 22.12 -3.75
CA ILE A 942 -19.24 23.44 -3.71
C ILE A 942 -17.87 23.32 -3.03
N MET A 943 -17.81 22.95 -1.75
CA MET A 943 -16.63 23.09 -0.90
C MET A 943 -15.41 22.29 -1.33
N VAL A 944 -15.57 21.16 -2.00
CA VAL A 944 -14.42 20.30 -2.42
C VAL A 944 -13.82 20.72 -3.77
N MET A 945 -14.35 21.77 -4.40
CA MET A 945 -13.75 22.34 -5.61
C MET A 945 -12.67 23.36 -5.28
N GLU A 946 -11.47 23.11 -5.79
CA GLU A 946 -10.29 23.98 -5.62
C GLU A 946 -10.57 25.45 -5.96
N SER A 947 -11.28 25.73 -7.06
CA SER A 947 -11.64 27.10 -7.46
C SER A 947 -12.50 27.82 -6.42
N THR A 948 -13.47 27.12 -5.81
CA THR A 948 -14.34 27.69 -4.78
C THR A 948 -13.64 27.78 -3.43
N GLU A 949 -12.78 26.80 -3.11
CA GLU A 949 -11.97 26.75 -1.91
C GLU A 949 -11.07 28.00 -1.85
N GLU A 950 -10.30 28.24 -2.91
CA GLU A 950 -9.43 29.40 -3.06
C GLU A 950 -10.20 30.73 -3.01
N THR A 951 -11.40 30.76 -3.59
CA THR A 951 -12.19 32.00 -3.71
C THR A 951 -12.87 32.37 -2.38
N PHE A 952 -13.56 31.42 -1.73
CA PHE A 952 -14.46 31.73 -0.62
C PHE A 952 -13.88 31.43 0.76
N PHE A 953 -12.90 30.53 0.91
CA PHE A 953 -12.44 30.04 2.22
C PHE A 953 -11.06 30.58 2.56
N SER A 954 -10.85 30.97 3.83
CA SER A 954 -9.52 31.33 4.30
C SER A 954 -8.64 30.11 4.46
N ASP A 955 -7.33 30.24 4.26
CA ASP A 955 -6.35 29.15 4.40
C ASP A 955 -6.50 28.37 5.73
N HIS A 956 -6.90 29.06 6.81
CA HIS A 956 -7.33 28.44 8.06
C HIS A 956 -8.82 28.70 8.28
N PHE A 957 -9.66 27.70 8.05
CA PHE A 957 -11.09 27.74 8.35
C PHE A 957 -11.52 26.52 9.17
N ILE A 958 -12.61 26.69 9.91
CA ILE A 958 -13.24 25.63 10.70
C ILE A 958 -14.58 25.26 10.06
N ALA A 959 -14.88 23.97 9.96
CA ALA A 959 -16.21 23.49 9.60
C ALA A 959 -16.79 22.65 10.75
N VAL A 960 -18.07 22.83 11.06
CA VAL A 960 -18.77 22.09 12.13
C VAL A 960 -20.01 21.43 11.56
N THR A 961 -20.22 20.16 11.87
CA THR A 961 -21.48 19.44 11.65
C THR A 961 -22.05 18.98 12.97
N TRP A 962 -23.39 18.94 13.06
CA TRP A 962 -24.08 18.40 14.22
C TRP A 962 -25.04 17.28 13.82
N SER A 963 -24.86 16.11 14.42
CA SER A 963 -25.73 14.96 14.25
C SER A 963 -26.57 14.70 15.50
N PRO A 964 -27.89 14.85 15.44
CA PRO A 964 -28.78 14.44 16.53
C PRO A 964 -28.99 12.92 16.63
N ASP A 965 -28.51 12.15 15.65
CA ASP A 965 -28.58 10.69 15.61
C ASP A 965 -27.27 10.12 15.05
N LEU A 966 -26.38 9.71 15.95
CA LEU A 966 -25.06 9.16 15.63
C LEU A 966 -25.13 7.98 14.64
N LYS A 967 -26.16 7.12 14.72
CA LYS A 967 -26.28 5.92 13.88
C LYS A 967 -27.01 6.21 12.56
N GLY A 968 -28.06 7.03 12.58
CA GLY A 968 -28.90 7.32 11.41
C GLY A 968 -28.37 8.41 10.47
N GLN A 969 -27.45 9.28 10.91
CA GLN A 969 -26.93 10.41 10.11
C GLN A 969 -25.42 10.39 9.90
N LYS A 970 -24.85 9.20 9.63
CA LYS A 970 -23.41 9.04 9.36
C LYS A 970 -22.87 9.97 8.27
N TRP A 971 -23.71 10.30 7.28
CA TRP A 971 -23.38 11.18 6.16
C TRP A 971 -22.87 12.58 6.56
N ARG A 972 -23.21 13.07 7.76
CA ARG A 972 -22.64 14.34 8.30
C ARG A 972 -21.16 14.21 8.66
N ARG A 973 -20.75 13.03 9.13
CA ARG A 973 -19.35 12.72 9.40
C ARG A 973 -18.60 12.51 8.09
N GLU A 974 -19.22 11.83 7.13
CA GLU A 974 -18.63 11.60 5.81
C GLU A 974 -18.42 12.90 5.04
N PHE A 975 -19.36 13.86 5.14
CA PHE A 975 -19.18 15.21 4.63
C PHE A 975 -17.87 15.86 5.12
N LEU A 976 -17.60 15.82 6.42
CA LEU A 976 -16.36 16.39 6.97
C LEU A 976 -15.13 15.58 6.57
N ASP A 977 -15.26 14.27 6.38
CA ASP A 977 -14.16 13.45 5.87
C ASP A 977 -13.82 13.78 4.41
N ARG A 978 -14.83 14.07 3.56
CA ARG A 978 -14.58 14.57 2.19
C ARG A 978 -13.83 15.88 2.20
N LEU A 979 -14.22 16.80 3.08
CA LEU A 979 -13.56 18.08 3.26
C LEU A 979 -12.11 17.92 3.78
N ARG A 980 -11.88 17.00 4.71
CA ARG A 980 -10.52 16.64 5.16
C ARG A 980 -9.67 16.12 3.99
N LYS A 981 -10.23 15.24 3.15
CA LYS A 981 -9.54 14.67 1.99
C LYS A 981 -9.29 15.70 0.87
N SER A 982 -10.08 16.77 0.78
CA SER A 982 -9.83 17.84 -0.20
C SER A 982 -8.63 18.71 0.20
N VAL A 983 -8.43 18.92 1.50
CA VAL A 983 -7.24 19.61 2.04
C VAL A 983 -6.09 18.59 2.19
N LYS A 984 -5.28 18.48 1.13
CA LYS A 984 -4.32 17.37 0.94
C LYS A 984 -3.37 17.14 2.11
N TRP A 985 -2.81 18.19 2.72
CA TRP A 985 -1.69 18.07 3.66
C TRP A 985 -2.04 18.55 5.06
N ASP A 986 -1.35 17.98 6.04
CA ASP A 986 -1.30 18.48 7.40
C ASP A 986 -0.94 19.97 7.48
N PRO A 987 -1.45 20.71 8.49
CA PRO A 987 -2.14 20.21 9.69
C PRO A 987 -3.68 20.28 9.59
N ALA A 988 -4.24 19.86 8.46
CA ALA A 988 -5.68 19.67 8.33
C ALA A 988 -6.15 18.47 9.17
N VAL A 989 -7.24 18.64 9.91
CA VAL A 989 -7.66 17.66 10.90
C VAL A 989 -9.17 17.64 11.03
N ARG A 990 -9.72 16.44 11.22
CA ARG A 990 -11.11 16.23 11.62
C ARG A 990 -11.17 15.61 13.01
N VAL A 991 -12.07 16.11 13.84
CA VAL A 991 -12.34 15.64 15.20
C VAL A 991 -13.79 15.24 15.36
N GLU A 992 -14.03 14.16 16.08
CA GLU A 992 -15.36 13.65 16.44
C GLU A 992 -15.54 13.78 17.96
N LEU A 993 -16.48 14.63 18.39
CA LEU A 993 -16.94 14.72 19.77
C LEU A 993 -18.30 14.03 19.89
N VAL A 994 -18.43 13.10 20.83
CA VAL A 994 -19.68 12.40 21.10
C VAL A 994 -20.24 12.80 22.45
N PHE A 995 -21.53 13.13 22.45
CA PHE A 995 -22.28 13.51 23.65
C PHE A 995 -23.24 12.39 24.00
N GLN A 996 -23.25 11.94 25.25
CA GLN A 996 -24.11 10.86 25.72
C GLN A 996 -24.90 11.28 26.96
N ALA A 997 -26.22 11.12 26.91
CA ALA A 997 -27.12 11.34 28.04
C ALA A 997 -28.43 10.58 27.85
N GLY A 998 -28.95 9.97 28.91
CA GLY A 998 -30.28 9.34 28.90
C GLY A 998 -30.44 8.23 27.85
N GLY A 999 -29.37 7.51 27.51
CA GLY A 999 -29.36 6.48 26.47
C GLY A 999 -29.32 6.99 25.03
N LYS A 1000 -29.18 8.30 24.80
CA LYS A 1000 -29.02 8.91 23.47
C LYS A 1000 -27.58 9.35 23.23
N SER A 1001 -27.15 9.31 21.97
CA SER A 1001 -25.84 9.77 21.52
C SER A 1001 -25.96 10.79 20.40
N TYR A 1002 -25.23 11.90 20.53
CA TYR A 1002 -25.16 12.99 19.56
C TYR A 1002 -23.70 13.14 19.10
N GLU A 1003 -23.48 13.63 17.88
CA GLU A 1003 -22.13 13.87 17.33
C GLU A 1003 -21.95 15.34 17.00
N ALA A 1004 -20.84 15.93 17.41
CA ALA A 1004 -20.30 17.13 16.79
C ALA A 1004 -19.04 16.77 16.02
N GLY A 1005 -19.12 16.85 14.69
CA GLY A 1005 -17.96 16.76 13.83
C GLY A 1005 -17.33 18.14 13.69
N ILE A 1006 -16.02 18.25 13.85
CA ILE A 1006 -15.29 19.50 13.69
C ILE A 1006 -14.13 19.26 12.74
N PHE A 1007 -13.98 20.08 11.72
CA PHE A 1007 -12.85 20.08 10.82
C PHE A 1007 -12.10 21.40 10.93
N SER A 1008 -10.77 21.35 10.90
CA SER A 1008 -9.93 22.52 10.65
C SER A 1008 -9.05 22.24 9.44
N SER A 1009 -8.95 23.21 8.54
CA SER A 1009 -8.02 23.15 7.41
C SER A 1009 -6.55 23.36 7.81
N LYS A 1010 -6.29 23.94 9.00
CA LYS A 1010 -4.94 24.27 9.43
C LYS A 1010 -4.83 24.50 10.94
N LEU A 1011 -4.64 23.44 11.72
CA LEU A 1011 -4.51 23.54 13.18
C LEU A 1011 -3.23 22.88 13.69
N GLU A 1012 -2.23 23.69 14.06
CA GLU A 1012 -0.87 23.22 14.40
C GLU A 1012 -0.79 22.25 15.60
N ASN A 1013 -1.64 22.41 16.63
CA ASN A 1013 -1.67 21.51 17.78
C ASN A 1013 -3.12 21.10 18.08
N PRO A 1014 -3.70 20.25 17.22
CA PRO A 1014 -5.13 20.04 17.22
C PRO A 1014 -5.58 19.33 18.48
N ALA A 1015 -4.84 18.32 18.93
CA ALA A 1015 -5.17 17.57 20.12
C ALA A 1015 -5.26 18.45 21.37
N TYR A 1016 -4.28 19.34 21.58
CA TYR A 1016 -4.29 20.30 22.68
C TYR A 1016 -5.46 21.29 22.61
N ASP A 1017 -5.72 21.84 21.42
CA ASP A 1017 -6.79 22.80 21.23
C ASP A 1017 -8.18 22.15 21.41
N PHE A 1018 -8.37 20.90 20.97
CA PHE A 1018 -9.63 20.17 21.12
C PHE A 1018 -9.86 19.66 22.54
N GLU A 1019 -8.83 19.28 23.30
CA GLU A 1019 -8.97 18.95 24.72
C GLU A 1019 -9.54 20.14 25.51
N LYS A 1020 -9.09 21.37 25.19
CA LYS A 1020 -9.63 22.59 25.80
C LYS A 1020 -11.08 22.84 25.42
N VAL A 1021 -11.44 22.60 24.16
CA VAL A 1021 -12.82 22.74 23.69
C VAL A 1021 -13.72 21.75 24.42
N GLU A 1022 -13.37 20.46 24.42
CA GLU A 1022 -14.07 19.41 25.16
C GLU A 1022 -14.24 19.78 26.64
N SER A 1023 -13.16 20.18 27.31
CA SER A 1023 -13.17 20.56 28.72
C SER A 1023 -14.10 21.75 29.03
N LYS A 1024 -14.17 22.75 28.14
CA LYS A 1024 -15.06 23.91 28.32
C LYS A 1024 -16.51 23.53 28.07
N ILE A 1025 -16.79 22.74 27.03
CA ILE A 1025 -18.14 22.24 26.73
C ILE A 1025 -18.63 21.39 27.91
N GLN A 1026 -17.82 20.45 28.41
CA GLN A 1026 -18.14 19.62 29.57
C GLN A 1026 -18.43 20.46 30.82
N ARG A 1027 -17.69 21.55 31.05
CA ARG A 1027 -17.95 22.47 32.17
C ARG A 1027 -19.28 23.20 32.01
N ARG A 1028 -19.57 23.75 30.82
CA ARG A 1028 -20.81 24.48 30.53
C ARG A 1028 -22.06 23.59 30.57
N LEU A 1029 -21.90 22.29 30.29
CA LEU A 1029 -22.95 21.29 30.33
C LEU A 1029 -22.97 20.42 31.60
N SER A 1030 -22.16 20.72 32.61
CA SER A 1030 -22.04 19.92 33.84
C SER A 1030 -23.36 19.63 34.57
N GLY A 1031 -24.39 20.48 34.42
CA GLY A 1031 -25.71 20.29 35.02
C GLY A 1031 -26.65 19.32 34.28
N SER A 1032 -26.29 18.84 33.08
CA SER A 1032 -27.12 17.94 32.26
C SER A 1032 -26.97 16.45 32.60
N GLY A 1033 -25.87 16.10 33.29
CA GLY A 1033 -25.45 14.70 33.47
C GLY A 1033 -24.88 14.06 32.19
N ALA A 1034 -24.64 14.84 31.14
CA ALA A 1034 -24.07 14.32 29.89
C ALA A 1034 -22.56 14.04 30.02
N ARG A 1035 -22.13 12.94 29.42
CA ARG A 1035 -20.71 12.65 29.16
C ARG A 1035 -20.36 13.11 27.77
N ILE A 1036 -19.29 13.88 27.65
CA ILE A 1036 -18.70 14.28 26.38
C ILE A 1036 -17.38 13.57 26.25
N GLU A 1037 -17.12 13.10 25.05
CA GLU A 1037 -15.96 12.28 24.76
C GLU A 1037 -15.42 12.61 23.37
N LEU A 1038 -14.14 12.94 23.29
CA LEU A 1038 -13.41 12.91 22.04
C LEU A 1038 -13.20 11.46 21.58
N ARG A 1039 -13.76 11.12 20.42
CA ARG A 1039 -13.76 9.75 19.89
C ARG A 1039 -12.72 9.53 18.80
N HIS A 1040 -12.43 10.55 18.01
CA HIS A 1040 -11.53 10.44 16.86
C HIS A 1040 -10.85 11.77 16.58
N VAL A 1041 -9.54 11.74 16.34
CA VAL A 1041 -8.75 12.78 15.66
C VAL A 1041 -8.18 12.14 14.39
N HIS A 1042 -8.47 12.74 13.25
CA HIS A 1042 -8.12 12.25 11.92
C HIS A 1042 -7.34 13.32 11.14
N GLY A 1043 -6.02 13.16 11.04
CA GLY A 1043 -5.12 14.04 10.28
C GLY A 1043 -5.25 13.87 8.75
N ALA A 1044 -4.55 14.69 7.98
CA ALA A 1044 -4.49 14.61 6.51
C ALA A 1044 -3.20 13.89 6.09
N LEU A 1045 -2.65 14.14 4.88
CA LEU A 1045 -1.35 13.57 4.53
C LEU A 1045 -0.24 14.20 5.37
N TYR A 1046 0.75 13.36 5.74
CA TYR A 1046 1.97 13.78 6.41
C TYR A 1046 2.66 14.95 5.71
N ARG A 1047 3.10 15.94 6.47
CA ARG A 1047 3.66 17.19 5.94
C ARG A 1047 4.83 16.96 4.96
N PHE A 1048 4.78 17.56 3.78
CA PHE A 1048 5.94 17.63 2.87
C PHE A 1048 6.97 18.67 3.35
N ILE A 1049 8.24 18.27 3.49
CA ILE A 1049 9.35 19.05 4.05
C ILE A 1049 10.45 19.26 2.99
N ASN A 1050 10.65 20.53 2.58
CA ASN A 1050 11.72 20.92 1.66
C ASN A 1050 12.18 22.37 1.93
N PRO A 1051 13.48 22.65 2.21
CA PRO A 1051 14.59 21.70 2.30
C PRO A 1051 14.47 20.79 3.52
N TYR A 1052 14.91 19.55 3.34
CA TYR A 1052 14.96 18.55 4.39
C TYR A 1052 16.30 18.64 5.14
N ASN A 1053 16.26 18.95 6.44
CA ASN A 1053 17.45 19.11 7.28
C ASN A 1053 17.20 18.55 8.68
N PRO A 1054 17.39 17.23 8.87
CA PRO A 1054 17.14 16.57 10.14
C PRO A 1054 18.26 16.82 11.16
N ASP A 1055 17.98 16.57 12.43
CA ASP A 1055 19.00 16.62 13.48
C ASP A 1055 19.94 15.40 13.37
N GLU A 1056 21.25 15.63 13.49
CA GLU A 1056 22.28 14.58 13.47
C GLU A 1056 22.92 14.43 14.85
N PHE A 1057 23.10 13.18 15.29
CA PHE A 1057 23.77 12.83 16.55
C PHE A 1057 25.18 12.35 16.27
N LYS A 1058 26.09 12.58 17.23
CA LYS A 1058 27.43 12.00 17.14
C LYS A 1058 27.44 10.68 17.89
N GLN A 1059 28.13 9.69 17.34
CA GLN A 1059 28.31 8.42 18.01
C GLN A 1059 28.97 8.57 19.40
N ALA A 1060 29.85 9.57 19.56
CA ALA A 1060 30.47 9.92 20.84
C ALA A 1060 29.51 10.50 21.89
N ASP A 1061 28.28 10.87 21.51
CA ASP A 1061 27.27 11.33 22.46
C ASP A 1061 26.69 10.14 23.27
N TYR A 1062 26.77 8.91 22.74
CA TYR A 1062 26.39 7.70 23.47
C TYR A 1062 27.52 7.14 24.33
N ASP A 1063 27.19 6.64 25.52
CA ASP A 1063 28.16 5.94 26.37
C ASP A 1063 28.48 4.55 25.80
N LEU A 1064 29.65 4.45 25.17
CA LEU A 1064 30.18 3.20 24.61
C LEU A 1064 31.17 2.51 25.54
N GLU A 1065 31.54 3.10 26.68
CA GLU A 1065 32.60 2.57 27.55
C GLU A 1065 32.30 1.16 28.07
N PRO A 1066 31.08 0.83 28.58
CA PRO A 1066 30.76 -0.53 29.00
C PRO A 1066 30.85 -1.54 27.85
N GLY A 1067 30.38 -1.14 26.67
CA GLY A 1067 30.41 -1.95 25.45
C GLY A 1067 31.83 -2.23 24.96
N ASN A 1068 32.67 -1.20 24.90
CA ASN A 1068 34.09 -1.32 24.56
C ASN A 1068 34.82 -2.22 25.57
N ALA A 1069 34.60 -2.00 26.88
CA ALA A 1069 35.23 -2.80 27.92
C ALA A 1069 34.84 -4.28 27.87
N GLN A 1070 33.58 -4.61 27.57
CA GLN A 1070 33.20 -6.00 27.32
C GLN A 1070 33.84 -6.50 26.04
N TYR A 1071 33.78 -5.74 24.94
CA TYR A 1071 34.25 -6.18 23.64
C TYR A 1071 35.73 -6.58 23.68
N ASP A 1072 36.57 -5.78 24.36
CA ASP A 1072 38.01 -6.02 24.55
C ASP A 1072 38.33 -7.18 25.50
N ALA A 1073 37.41 -7.52 26.41
CA ALA A 1073 37.61 -8.58 27.41
C ALA A 1073 37.27 -9.99 26.89
N GLN A 1074 36.62 -10.10 25.73
CA GLN A 1074 36.15 -11.38 25.20
C GLN A 1074 37.30 -12.32 24.84
N VAL A 1075 37.23 -13.57 25.32
CA VAL A 1075 38.15 -14.64 24.94
C VAL A 1075 37.36 -15.82 24.37
N PRO A 1076 37.13 -15.85 23.05
CA PRO A 1076 36.50 -16.98 22.38
C PRO A 1076 37.41 -18.22 22.44
N LEU A 1077 36.85 -19.37 22.83
CA LEU A 1077 37.52 -20.67 22.97
C LEU A 1077 37.06 -21.70 21.94
N GLY A 1078 35.90 -21.51 21.31
CA GLY A 1078 35.42 -22.39 20.25
C GLY A 1078 34.13 -21.91 19.61
N ARG A 1079 33.67 -22.64 18.60
CA ARG A 1079 32.44 -22.37 17.84
C ARG A 1079 31.42 -23.46 18.12
N GLN A 1080 30.19 -23.06 18.40
CA GLN A 1080 29.04 -23.93 18.39
C GLN A 1080 28.11 -23.53 17.26
N SER A 1081 27.54 -24.53 16.59
CA SER A 1081 26.59 -24.36 15.51
C SER A 1081 25.36 -25.23 15.79
N ILE A 1082 24.19 -24.63 15.67
CA ILE A 1082 22.89 -25.29 15.80
C ILE A 1082 22.23 -25.23 14.43
N MET A 1083 21.93 -26.37 13.83
CA MET A 1083 21.34 -26.47 12.51
C MET A 1083 20.04 -27.28 12.55
N GLN A 1084 18.98 -26.68 12.02
CA GLN A 1084 17.67 -27.26 11.91
C GLN A 1084 17.49 -27.84 10.50
N PHE A 1085 17.53 -29.16 10.34
CA PHE A 1085 17.29 -29.82 9.06
C PHE A 1085 15.81 -30.18 8.91
N VAL A 1086 15.20 -29.63 7.87
CA VAL A 1086 13.81 -29.86 7.49
C VAL A 1086 13.74 -30.63 6.16
N ARG A 1087 12.60 -31.26 5.89
CA ARG A 1087 12.36 -31.85 4.58
C ARG A 1087 12.34 -30.76 3.50
N ARG A 1088 13.03 -31.02 2.40
CA ARG A 1088 13.04 -30.13 1.24
C ARG A 1088 11.66 -30.00 0.59
N SER A 1089 11.26 -28.76 0.32
CA SER A 1089 9.96 -28.43 -0.28
C SER A 1089 9.81 -29.02 -1.71
N GLY A 1090 8.57 -29.37 -2.09
CA GLY A 1090 8.24 -29.88 -3.44
C GLY A 1090 8.55 -31.36 -3.71
N LEU A 1091 9.05 -32.12 -2.74
CA LEU A 1091 9.25 -33.56 -2.87
C LEU A 1091 7.94 -34.35 -2.74
N ALA A 1092 7.69 -35.34 -3.61
CA ALA A 1092 6.46 -36.15 -3.61
C ALA A 1092 6.47 -37.35 -2.63
N LYS A 1093 7.63 -37.70 -2.04
CA LYS A 1093 7.80 -38.87 -1.16
C LYS A 1093 8.01 -38.45 0.30
N ASN A 1094 7.39 -39.19 1.23
CA ASN A 1094 7.65 -39.03 2.66
C ASN A 1094 9.07 -39.47 3.03
N LEU A 1095 9.72 -38.69 3.91
CA LEU A 1095 11.06 -38.95 4.40
C LEU A 1095 11.00 -40.12 5.40
N SER A 1096 11.67 -41.24 5.11
CA SER A 1096 11.73 -42.40 6.02
C SER A 1096 12.97 -42.30 6.90
N LEU A 1097 12.88 -41.51 7.98
CA LEU A 1097 13.93 -41.38 8.98
C LEU A 1097 13.85 -42.49 10.05
N SER A 1098 15.01 -42.78 10.66
CA SER A 1098 15.15 -43.64 11.83
C SER A 1098 16.49 -43.34 12.50
N GLY A 1099 16.62 -43.60 13.80
CA GLY A 1099 17.87 -43.31 14.52
C GLY A 1099 19.11 -44.02 13.95
N SER A 1100 18.97 -45.24 13.40
CA SER A 1100 20.09 -45.92 12.73
C SER A 1100 20.50 -45.23 11.43
N LYS A 1101 19.53 -44.83 10.59
CA LYS A 1101 19.83 -44.08 9.35
C LYS A 1101 20.49 -42.74 9.65
N LEU A 1102 19.99 -42.00 10.64
CA LEU A 1102 20.59 -40.72 11.05
C LEU A 1102 22.01 -40.90 11.59
N SER A 1103 22.27 -41.98 12.32
CA SER A 1103 23.63 -42.33 12.75
C SER A 1103 24.55 -42.59 11.56
N ASP A 1104 24.06 -43.24 10.51
CA ASP A 1104 24.84 -43.53 9.32
C ASP A 1104 25.09 -42.27 8.48
N TYR A 1105 24.08 -41.39 8.33
CA TYR A 1105 24.24 -40.08 7.71
C TYR A 1105 25.25 -39.20 8.46
N LEU A 1106 25.18 -39.17 9.79
CA LEU A 1106 26.15 -38.44 10.62
C LEU A 1106 27.57 -38.98 10.41
N LYS A 1107 27.77 -40.31 10.41
CA LYS A 1107 29.08 -40.91 10.14
C LYS A 1107 29.61 -40.58 8.75
N GLU A 1108 28.75 -40.63 7.73
CA GLU A 1108 29.11 -40.31 6.35
C GLU A 1108 29.53 -38.84 6.22
N ALA A 1109 28.72 -37.93 6.77
CA ALA A 1109 29.00 -36.49 6.77
C ALA A 1109 30.32 -36.17 7.50
N LEU A 1110 30.50 -36.71 8.72
CA LEU A 1110 31.73 -36.48 9.50
C LEU A 1110 32.97 -37.06 8.82
N LYS A 1111 32.84 -38.20 8.13
CA LYS A 1111 33.95 -38.78 7.36
C LYS A 1111 34.33 -37.91 6.16
N GLU A 1112 33.36 -37.29 5.50
CA GLU A 1112 33.59 -36.40 4.36
C GLU A 1112 34.41 -35.15 4.75
N ILE A 1113 34.21 -34.64 5.97
CA ILE A 1113 34.95 -33.49 6.52
C ILE A 1113 36.16 -33.87 7.40
N ASP A 1114 36.63 -35.12 7.31
CA ASP A 1114 37.78 -35.68 8.06
C ASP A 1114 37.68 -35.57 9.61
N VAL A 1115 36.46 -35.60 10.14
CA VAL A 1115 36.20 -35.64 11.58
C VAL A 1115 36.06 -37.08 12.06
N ARG A 1116 36.97 -37.52 12.94
CA ARG A 1116 36.99 -38.88 13.48
C ARG A 1116 36.21 -39.01 14.77
N ILE A 1117 35.16 -39.83 14.75
CA ILE A 1117 34.30 -40.14 15.91
C ILE A 1117 35.06 -41.07 16.88
N SER A 1118 35.10 -40.70 18.17
CA SER A 1118 35.59 -41.54 19.27
C SER A 1118 34.46 -42.31 19.95
N LEU A 1119 33.28 -41.70 20.12
CA LEU A 1119 32.10 -42.31 20.73
C LEU A 1119 30.85 -42.01 19.90
N LEU A 1120 29.95 -42.99 19.80
CA LEU A 1120 28.60 -42.79 19.26
C LEU A 1120 27.59 -43.57 20.12
N ARG A 1121 26.51 -42.91 20.53
CA ARG A 1121 25.42 -43.48 21.33
C ARG A 1121 24.07 -42.94 20.86
N ASN A 1122 23.06 -43.81 20.86
CA ASN A 1122 21.70 -43.48 20.47
C ASN A 1122 20.75 -43.74 21.64
N PHE A 1123 19.86 -42.80 21.91
CA PHE A 1123 18.90 -42.85 23.01
C PHE A 1123 17.50 -42.62 22.44
N LYS A 1124 16.62 -43.61 22.57
CA LYS A 1124 15.24 -43.49 22.11
C LYS A 1124 14.42 -42.73 23.16
N ILE A 1125 13.80 -41.63 22.77
CA ILE A 1125 12.94 -40.78 23.61
C ILE A 1125 11.66 -40.50 22.83
N GLY A 1126 10.49 -40.71 23.44
CA GLY A 1126 9.20 -40.56 22.76
C GLY A 1126 9.13 -41.33 21.42
N GLU A 1127 8.73 -40.62 20.36
CA GLU A 1127 8.76 -41.13 18.98
C GLU A 1127 10.11 -40.93 18.28
N GLY A 1128 11.02 -40.13 18.86
CA GLY A 1128 12.27 -39.67 18.29
C GLY A 1128 13.55 -40.37 18.78
N VAL A 1129 14.69 -39.72 18.56
CA VAL A 1129 16.00 -40.17 19.05
C VAL A 1129 16.90 -38.99 19.41
N VAL A 1130 17.74 -39.17 20.42
CA VAL A 1130 18.91 -38.32 20.71
C VAL A 1130 20.17 -39.13 20.38
N ILE A 1131 21.03 -38.58 19.52
CA ILE A 1131 22.32 -39.20 19.15
C ILE A 1131 23.43 -38.31 19.71
N LEU A 1132 24.31 -38.92 20.50
CA LEU A 1132 25.51 -38.29 21.01
C LEU A 1132 26.71 -38.85 20.28
N ALA A 1133 27.53 -37.98 19.69
CA ALA A 1133 28.82 -38.31 19.14
C ALA A 1133 29.93 -37.40 19.68
N THR A 1134 31.06 -37.98 20.05
CA THR A 1134 32.29 -37.22 20.38
C THR A 1134 33.35 -37.49 19.32
N ALA A 1135 34.20 -36.50 19.09
CA ALA A 1135 35.29 -36.54 18.13
C ALA A 1135 36.50 -35.80 18.69
N VAL A 1136 37.67 -36.00 18.07
CA VAL A 1136 38.93 -35.35 18.51
C VAL A 1136 38.82 -33.82 18.50
N ASP A 1137 38.08 -33.27 17.54
CA ASP A 1137 37.99 -31.82 17.32
C ASP A 1137 36.67 -31.20 17.84
N GLY A 1138 35.80 -31.98 18.51
CA GLY A 1138 34.48 -31.50 18.93
C GLY A 1138 33.47 -32.56 19.40
N ASN A 1139 32.22 -32.16 19.56
CA ASN A 1139 31.10 -33.03 19.93
C ASN A 1139 29.81 -32.63 19.21
N PHE A 1140 28.92 -33.61 19.02
CA PHE A 1140 27.70 -33.51 18.23
C PHE A 1140 26.53 -34.12 19.01
N MET A 1141 25.44 -33.37 19.10
CA MET A 1141 24.15 -33.78 19.64
C MET A 1141 23.12 -33.67 18.52
N VAL A 1142 22.54 -34.79 18.10
CA VAL A 1142 21.48 -34.82 17.08
C VAL A 1142 20.16 -35.19 17.74
N VAL A 1143 19.13 -34.38 17.55
CA VAL A 1143 17.77 -34.62 18.03
C VAL A 1143 16.86 -34.82 16.83
N TRP A 1144 16.18 -35.94 16.76
CA TRP A 1144 15.14 -36.19 15.75
C TRP A 1144 13.78 -36.22 16.43
N ASP A 1145 12.82 -35.49 15.86
CA ASP A 1145 11.48 -35.30 16.41
C ASP A 1145 10.60 -36.56 16.36
N GLY A 1146 10.97 -37.56 15.58
CA GLY A 1146 10.17 -38.76 15.29
C GLY A 1146 9.40 -38.70 13.96
N LYS A 1147 9.47 -37.57 13.25
CA LYS A 1147 8.85 -37.33 11.95
C LYS A 1147 9.89 -36.88 10.92
N GLU A 1148 9.88 -35.62 10.51
CA GLU A 1148 10.66 -35.11 9.38
C GLU A 1148 11.71 -34.06 9.79
N HIS A 1149 11.89 -33.84 11.10
CA HIS A 1149 12.66 -32.71 11.59
C HIS A 1149 13.84 -33.14 12.47
N VAL A 1150 15.04 -32.65 12.15
CA VAL A 1150 16.30 -33.05 12.80
C VAL A 1150 17.13 -31.82 13.20
N ASP A 1151 17.35 -31.62 14.49
CA ASP A 1151 18.27 -30.62 15.01
C ASP A 1151 19.66 -31.23 15.20
N VAL A 1152 20.69 -30.55 14.72
CA VAL A 1152 22.10 -30.90 14.95
C VAL A 1152 22.76 -29.75 15.69
N ASN A 1153 23.08 -29.97 16.96
CA ASN A 1153 23.85 -29.05 17.79
C ASN A 1153 25.26 -29.60 17.94
N PHE A 1154 26.27 -28.90 17.45
CA PHE A 1154 27.65 -29.34 17.57
C PHE A 1154 28.61 -28.22 17.95
N PHE A 1155 29.66 -28.61 18.67
CA PHE A 1155 30.73 -27.73 19.10
C PHE A 1155 32.06 -28.18 18.55
N THR A 1156 32.91 -27.22 18.17
CA THR A 1156 34.27 -27.46 17.70
C THR A 1156 35.24 -26.47 18.32
N PHE A 1157 36.45 -26.93 18.64
CA PHE A 1157 37.50 -26.05 19.18
C PHE A 1157 38.05 -25.09 18.12
N ARG A 1158 37.91 -25.44 16.84
CA ARG A 1158 38.25 -24.54 15.72
C ARG A 1158 37.16 -23.48 15.61
N GLN A 1159 37.55 -22.21 15.55
CA GLN A 1159 36.59 -21.10 15.49
C GLN A 1159 36.14 -20.73 14.07
N SER A 1160 36.78 -21.32 13.04
CA SER A 1160 36.47 -21.08 11.62
C SER A 1160 35.05 -21.52 11.27
N PRO A 1161 34.28 -20.75 10.46
CA PRO A 1161 32.97 -21.15 9.96
C PRO A 1161 33.03 -22.30 8.95
N GLU A 1162 34.18 -22.51 8.29
CA GLU A 1162 34.34 -23.45 7.16
C GLU A 1162 33.92 -24.88 7.51
N LEU A 1163 34.16 -25.31 8.75
CA LEU A 1163 33.81 -26.65 9.20
C LEU A 1163 32.30 -26.83 9.33
N ALA A 1164 31.59 -25.79 9.78
CA ALA A 1164 30.14 -25.80 9.86
C ALA A 1164 29.51 -25.78 8.47
N ASP A 1165 30.02 -24.97 7.55
CA ASP A 1165 29.57 -24.93 6.16
C ASP A 1165 29.81 -26.27 5.45
N SER A 1166 31.00 -26.85 5.65
CA SER A 1166 31.34 -28.17 5.11
C SER A 1166 30.46 -29.28 5.68
N PHE A 1167 30.13 -29.20 6.98
CA PHE A 1167 29.21 -30.15 7.60
C PHE A 1167 27.79 -30.02 7.04
N LYS A 1168 27.29 -28.80 6.83
CA LYS A 1168 25.98 -28.55 6.20
C LYS A 1168 25.89 -29.24 4.85
N ASP A 1169 26.89 -29.03 4.00
CA ASP A 1169 26.94 -29.62 2.65
C ASP A 1169 27.04 -31.15 2.70
N ALA A 1170 27.95 -31.68 3.54
CA ALA A 1170 28.17 -33.11 3.70
C ALA A 1170 26.92 -33.84 4.26
N PHE A 1171 26.24 -33.26 5.26
CA PHE A 1171 25.02 -33.85 5.81
C PHE A 1171 23.85 -33.80 4.83
N THR A 1172 23.70 -32.69 4.10
CA THR A 1172 22.72 -32.56 3.02
C THR A 1172 22.99 -33.59 1.92
N GLN A 1173 24.25 -33.86 1.59
CA GLN A 1173 24.63 -34.89 0.62
C GLN A 1173 24.37 -36.31 1.14
N ALA A 1174 24.71 -36.60 2.39
CA ALA A 1174 24.48 -37.90 3.03
C ALA A 1174 22.98 -38.25 3.09
N THR A 1175 22.10 -37.24 3.29
CA THR A 1175 20.64 -37.43 3.22
C THR A 1175 20.09 -37.45 1.78
N HIS A 1176 20.96 -37.57 0.77
CA HIS A 1176 20.63 -37.54 -0.65
C HIS A 1176 19.86 -36.28 -1.08
N ARG A 1177 20.14 -35.14 -0.43
CA ARG A 1177 19.50 -33.84 -0.65
C ARG A 1177 17.98 -33.86 -0.44
N LEU A 1178 17.50 -34.78 0.39
CA LEU A 1178 16.10 -34.85 0.80
C LEU A 1178 15.78 -33.90 1.96
N MET A 1179 16.80 -33.49 2.70
CA MET A 1179 16.72 -32.48 3.75
C MET A 1179 17.48 -31.22 3.33
N GLU A 1180 17.06 -30.08 3.86
CA GLU A 1180 17.73 -28.79 3.73
C GLU A 1180 17.74 -28.07 5.09
N VAL A 1181 18.64 -27.10 5.27
CA VAL A 1181 18.70 -26.32 6.50
C VAL A 1181 17.58 -25.28 6.45
N GLY A 1182 16.67 -25.34 7.42
CA GLY A 1182 15.60 -24.35 7.59
C GLY A 1182 15.97 -23.23 8.57
N LEU A 1183 16.90 -23.49 9.48
CA LEU A 1183 17.36 -22.55 10.52
C LEU A 1183 18.80 -22.88 10.89
N ARG A 1184 19.64 -21.86 11.11
CA ARG A 1184 21.00 -22.02 11.61
C ARG A 1184 21.38 -20.86 12.52
N ASP A 1185 21.93 -21.21 13.69
CA ASP A 1185 22.56 -20.27 14.59
C ASP A 1185 24.00 -20.70 14.85
N ASP A 1186 24.89 -19.69 14.88
CA ASP A 1186 26.31 -19.86 15.12
C ASP A 1186 26.71 -18.95 16.29
N GLN A 1187 27.38 -19.52 17.29
CA GLN A 1187 27.79 -18.76 18.48
C GLN A 1187 29.18 -19.15 19.00
N PRO A 1188 29.93 -18.19 19.57
CA PRO A 1188 31.16 -18.48 20.27
C PRO A 1188 30.88 -19.08 21.66
N ARG A 1189 31.81 -19.88 22.14
CA ARG A 1189 31.93 -20.26 23.56
C ARG A 1189 33.25 -19.73 24.09
N GLY A 1190 33.29 -19.29 25.34
CA GLY A 1190 34.47 -18.62 25.87
C GLY A 1190 34.22 -17.83 27.15
N THR A 1191 35.26 -17.11 27.59
CA THR A 1191 35.23 -16.28 28.80
C THR A 1191 35.19 -14.79 28.46
N GLY A 1192 34.98 -13.94 29.46
CA GLY A 1192 34.84 -12.50 29.26
C GLY A 1192 33.47 -12.12 28.69
N ARG A 1193 32.42 -12.89 29.01
CA ARG A 1193 31.05 -12.69 28.49
C ARG A 1193 31.03 -12.63 26.96
N VAL A 1194 31.54 -13.70 26.34
CA VAL A 1194 31.73 -13.76 24.89
C VAL A 1194 30.41 -13.65 24.12
N VAL A 1195 30.44 -12.86 23.06
CA VAL A 1195 29.37 -12.61 22.08
C VAL A 1195 29.91 -12.79 20.66
N ASN A 1196 31.15 -12.35 20.41
CA ASN A 1196 31.81 -12.34 19.10
C ASN A 1196 32.80 -13.51 18.92
N PHE A 1197 33.00 -13.94 17.67
CA PHE A 1197 34.06 -14.88 17.33
C PHE A 1197 35.42 -14.18 17.29
N LEU A 1198 36.53 -14.93 17.34
CA LEU A 1198 37.87 -14.34 17.21
C LEU A 1198 38.04 -13.54 15.91
N SER A 1199 37.44 -14.00 14.80
CA SER A 1199 37.44 -13.27 13.52
C SER A 1199 36.68 -11.95 13.53
N ASP A 1200 35.80 -11.74 14.51
CA ASP A 1200 35.05 -10.50 14.66
C ASP A 1200 35.81 -9.47 15.51
N ILE A 1201 36.79 -9.91 16.32
CA ILE A 1201 37.59 -9.10 17.26
C ILE A 1201 38.94 -8.70 16.63
N ALA A 1202 39.49 -9.56 15.76
CA ALA A 1202 40.85 -9.48 15.22
C ALA A 1202 41.07 -8.42 14.13
#